data_AF-A0A497PTV6-F1
#
_entry.id   AF-A0A497PTV6-F1
#
_cell.length_a   1.000
_cell.length_b   1.000
_cell.length_c   1.000
_cell.angle_alpha   90.00
_cell.angle_beta   90.00
_cell.angle_gamma   90.00
#
_symmetry.space_group_name_H-M   'P 1'
#
loop_
_entity.id
_entity.type
_entity.pdbx_description
1 polymer ?
#
loop_
_entity_poly.entity_id
_entity_poly.type
_entity_poly.pdbx_seq_one_letter_code
_entity_poly.pdbx_strand_id
1 'polypeptide(L)'
;MNKNYLFCLLTVLMLILSGLVPIINVNADVDNNGTFIVEHQIISNGHMKTLGNHGAGARPTLTEPCKSWVEVIDGVPRLMVNCKLMPITGYYGCVGVNGPSAEEHGHYEKYLRHIDYAADGNLNIINLDIWWGGVDMSDIPPSTPEEAAARCDWSKIDSIMDYAASKGVYVIILFRWRPYYWWYTMDNYKNYYYCMQRNNTAYMEDSGIINGSVLMPSFAAPNLLKYADEVMKSMINRYKEHPVLLGWKLSLGWTTENNYPGGGYYDSNGWFDYSPFMKEHFRIWLQNRYNNDLDTFRDAWENSSVTFDTVEPPQPPEADDGLDNNVLNGPGDIRRSWYDWQIFRLEMKKIERDHFAALYKQYDPDHVVVAVAGHPFPDENIIAGANELVIDYYDYATNPNIDGVMVCPHIDYFESITQMGYGIYNLFKYFQEHGKFTFIKLEKWKDPVPPNSIESILYFFTAMGAGILWDMGGIPAFGEDLTPEDYPEFSSEYAEAERAIINRSWYLTQTVPHFLPRREKFAFIDDPWPSAMDNQETGYMEDKYWLSCYKGLDRYAAGFMFGCAGLEFDVVQADEIIINPELLNDYKAVGLVNIFRMNETFVNILVNYRNNEGGLFIAGRTGVFDEYGAQDISKLQRLLGISIPISEYKVNITKPQDTTWNFVSSDASGLINGIEGKTVDNYSFYHIPTFDYDAAGYTVIGYLSSNPEIATVGYKDKVVFWFSRLGWDVGIKALRTEEQFNTVCQFLRNLYDFYSVNHDETEQFEINNIGGWYKFLRTEDPYYGPISFDLTCLEDYNPSNEYIIYNWSNMTPVAKLKPVEDKLITEINLKELIPYLIGITKCSPTPSFVAAEWAVFEEGEWNEINDLLTINLETKKNTNAKVAIYLSNRDNYTISLDNGTILSIVEDNFTDTLLIEFQPNNTQAVLEILFGEEIEDDTPPDLKIKRPLKYLYIFDREIMPTIFGDPIILGKITIKANAMDNQSGMDKVEFYIDDVLKSNDTESPYQWTWNGFAEGKHTIKAIAYDTKGKSASDDILVWRVF
;
A
#
# COMPACT_ATOMS: atom_id res chain seq x y z
N MET A 1 -45.71 45.80 -54.06
CA MET A 1 -45.55 46.46 -52.74
C MET A 1 -44.63 47.67 -52.88
N ASN A 2 -44.83 48.68 -52.04
CA ASN A 2 -44.62 50.12 -52.26
C ASN A 2 -43.16 50.61 -52.48
N LYS A 3 -42.99 51.63 -53.36
CA LYS A 3 -41.75 52.44 -53.54
C LYS A 3 -41.29 53.20 -52.27
N ASN A 4 -42.06 53.14 -51.19
CA ASN A 4 -41.75 53.79 -49.91
C ASN A 4 -40.78 52.99 -49.01
N TYR A 5 -40.58 51.68 -49.27
CA TYR A 5 -39.61 50.87 -48.51
C TYR A 5 -38.15 51.17 -48.90
N LEU A 6 -37.90 51.49 -50.17
CA LEU A 6 -36.56 51.80 -50.65
C LEU A 6 -36.06 53.17 -50.15
N PHE A 7 -36.96 54.13 -49.94
CA PHE A 7 -36.61 55.45 -49.39
C PHE A 7 -36.34 55.39 -47.87
N CYS A 8 -37.03 54.51 -47.12
CA CYS A 8 -36.75 54.29 -45.70
C CYS A 8 -35.40 53.55 -45.49
N LEU A 9 -35.06 52.58 -46.34
CA LEU A 9 -33.78 51.84 -46.22
C LEU A 9 -32.56 52.73 -46.53
N LEU A 10 -32.66 53.62 -47.53
CA LEU A 10 -31.60 54.58 -47.88
C LEU A 10 -31.41 55.67 -46.81
N THR A 11 -32.46 56.06 -46.10
CA THR A 11 -32.39 57.04 -45.01
C THR A 11 -31.72 56.45 -43.75
N VAL A 12 -31.98 55.16 -43.46
CA VAL A 12 -31.34 54.43 -42.35
C VAL A 12 -29.87 54.15 -42.64
N LEU A 13 -29.50 53.86 -43.90
CA LEU A 13 -28.10 53.66 -44.30
C LEU A 13 -27.27 54.97 -44.22
N MET A 14 -27.86 56.12 -44.58
CA MET A 14 -27.19 57.42 -44.43
C MET A 14 -27.03 57.87 -42.97
N LEU A 15 -27.96 57.50 -42.07
CA LEU A 15 -27.85 57.83 -40.65
C LEU A 15 -26.74 57.02 -39.95
N ILE A 16 -26.53 55.76 -40.35
CA ILE A 16 -25.42 54.91 -39.87
C ILE A 16 -24.06 55.42 -40.38
N LEU A 17 -24.00 55.94 -41.62
CA LEU A 17 -22.79 56.55 -42.19
C LEU A 17 -22.50 57.98 -41.67
N SER A 18 -23.44 58.62 -40.95
CA SER A 18 -23.28 59.98 -40.40
C SER A 18 -22.84 60.05 -38.93
N GLY A 19 -22.55 58.91 -38.29
CA GLY A 19 -21.89 58.88 -36.97
C GLY A 19 -22.76 59.23 -35.76
N LEU A 20 -24.08 58.98 -35.79
CA LEU A 20 -25.01 59.40 -34.72
C LEU A 20 -25.53 58.28 -33.79
N VAL A 21 -24.96 57.07 -33.80
CA VAL A 21 -25.21 56.04 -32.75
C VAL A 21 -23.92 55.24 -32.46
N PRO A 22 -23.42 55.20 -31.20
CA PRO A 22 -22.21 54.45 -30.83
C PRO A 22 -22.55 53.07 -30.22
N ILE A 23 -21.81 52.02 -30.58
CA ILE A 23 -21.75 50.77 -29.79
C ILE A 23 -20.28 50.34 -29.61
N ILE A 24 -19.77 50.72 -28.44
CA ILE A 24 -18.88 50.04 -27.47
C ILE A 24 -17.86 49.01 -28.01
N ASN A 25 -16.59 49.38 -27.86
CA ASN A 25 -15.37 48.57 -27.93
C ASN A 25 -15.30 47.51 -26.81
N VAL A 26 -14.75 46.34 -27.13
CA VAL A 26 -14.00 45.52 -26.17
C VAL A 26 -12.60 45.31 -26.75
N ASN A 27 -11.59 45.79 -26.00
CA ASN A 27 -10.17 45.67 -26.34
C ASN A 27 -9.72 44.21 -26.19
N ALA A 28 -8.92 43.72 -27.14
CA ALA A 28 -8.00 42.61 -26.95
C ALA A 28 -6.59 43.17 -27.20
N ASP A 29 -5.71 43.06 -26.20
CA ASP A 29 -4.29 43.36 -26.37
C ASP A 29 -3.62 42.21 -27.13
N VAL A 30 -2.71 42.58 -28.04
CA VAL A 30 -1.92 41.68 -28.90
C VAL A 30 -0.47 41.89 -28.50
N ASP A 31 0.25 40.83 -28.15
CA ASP A 31 1.71 40.94 -27.98
C ASP A 31 2.42 40.98 -29.34
N ASN A 32 3.70 41.34 -29.34
CA ASN A 32 4.46 41.64 -30.57
C ASN A 32 4.65 40.45 -31.53
N ASN A 33 4.12 39.27 -31.23
CA ASN A 33 4.20 38.08 -32.09
C ASN A 33 2.85 37.57 -32.62
N GLY A 34 1.72 38.20 -32.25
CA GLY A 34 0.45 38.00 -32.97
C GLY A 34 -0.27 36.67 -32.76
N THR A 35 -0.10 36.01 -31.62
CA THR A 35 -0.79 34.74 -31.29
C THR A 35 -2.02 34.99 -30.42
N PHE A 36 -3.17 34.43 -30.79
CA PHE A 36 -4.37 34.37 -29.94
C PHE A 36 -4.33 33.10 -29.07
N ILE A 37 -4.57 33.22 -27.76
CA ILE A 37 -4.74 32.06 -26.86
C ILE A 37 -6.23 31.89 -26.57
N VAL A 38 -6.78 30.71 -26.84
CA VAL A 38 -8.09 30.27 -26.37
C VAL A 38 -7.90 28.93 -25.66
N GLU A 39 -8.14 28.89 -24.35
CA GLU A 39 -8.23 27.67 -23.56
C GLU A 39 -9.52 26.90 -23.96
N HIS A 40 -9.39 25.63 -24.36
CA HIS A 40 -10.53 24.76 -24.60
C HIS A 40 -10.89 23.96 -23.33
N GLN A 41 -12.04 24.29 -22.73
CA GLN A 41 -12.85 23.36 -21.94
C GLN A 41 -13.94 22.76 -22.85
N ILE A 42 -14.07 21.44 -22.89
CA ILE A 42 -15.28 20.74 -23.35
C ILE A 42 -15.66 19.73 -22.27
N ILE A 43 -16.92 19.81 -21.82
CA ILE A 43 -17.53 18.91 -20.84
C ILE A 43 -18.38 17.87 -21.60
N SER A 44 -18.08 16.57 -21.45
CA SER A 44 -19.09 15.51 -21.55
C SER A 44 -18.73 14.31 -20.66
N ASN A 45 -19.70 13.92 -19.81
CA ASN A 45 -19.78 12.71 -18.99
C ASN A 45 -18.60 12.36 -18.05
N GLY A 46 -18.58 13.01 -16.88
CA GLY A 46 -18.45 12.30 -15.60
C GLY A 46 -17.09 11.80 -15.12
N HIS A 47 -16.03 11.78 -15.93
CA HIS A 47 -14.69 11.37 -15.46
C HIS A 47 -13.64 12.41 -15.84
N MET A 48 -12.99 13.02 -14.85
CA MET A 48 -11.77 13.80 -15.06
C MET A 48 -10.59 12.84 -15.23
N LYS A 49 -9.97 12.80 -16.40
CA LYS A 49 -8.60 12.32 -16.55
C LYS A 49 -7.79 13.39 -17.29
N THR A 50 -6.83 13.97 -16.57
CA THR A 50 -5.76 14.78 -17.17
C THR A 50 -4.84 13.86 -17.97
N LEU A 51 -4.88 13.94 -19.30
CA LEU A 51 -3.87 13.37 -20.18
C LEU A 51 -2.56 14.15 -19.98
N GLY A 52 -1.64 13.58 -19.22
CA GLY A 52 -0.27 14.08 -19.09
C GLY A 52 0.52 13.65 -20.31
N ASN A 53 0.94 14.62 -21.12
CA ASN A 53 1.84 14.39 -22.24
C ASN A 53 3.24 14.07 -21.68
N HIS A 54 3.58 12.79 -21.51
CA HIS A 54 4.88 12.35 -21.00
C HIS A 54 5.65 11.56 -22.07
N GLY A 55 6.17 12.29 -23.05
CA GLY A 55 7.32 11.80 -23.82
C GLY A 55 8.59 11.83 -22.96
N ALA A 56 9.56 10.98 -23.30
CA ALA A 56 10.91 10.89 -22.72
C ALA A 56 11.77 12.18 -22.83
N GLY A 57 11.26 13.31 -22.36
CA GLY A 57 12.03 14.47 -21.92
C GLY A 57 12.39 14.32 -20.44
N ALA A 58 13.40 15.06 -19.98
CA ALA A 58 13.70 15.14 -18.55
C ALA A 58 12.41 15.37 -17.74
N ARG A 59 12.25 14.66 -16.62
CA ARG A 59 11.14 14.89 -15.68
C ARG A 59 10.99 16.40 -15.45
N PRO A 60 9.77 16.94 -15.52
CA PRO A 60 9.57 18.37 -15.36
C PRO A 60 10.11 18.77 -13.99
N THR A 61 10.87 19.86 -13.98
CA THR A 61 11.30 20.48 -12.72
C THR A 61 10.07 20.85 -11.92
N LEU A 62 10.06 20.51 -10.63
CA LEU A 62 8.99 20.88 -9.71
C LEU A 62 9.22 22.33 -9.28
N THR A 63 8.32 23.22 -9.67
CA THR A 63 8.42 24.66 -9.39
C THR A 63 7.31 25.19 -8.48
N GLU A 64 6.17 24.51 -8.46
CA GLU A 64 5.02 24.89 -7.63
C GLU A 64 5.06 24.15 -6.30
N PRO A 65 4.67 24.81 -5.18
CA PRO A 65 4.54 24.16 -3.89
C PRO A 65 3.76 22.85 -4.00
N CYS A 66 4.30 21.81 -3.35
CA CYS A 66 3.62 20.53 -3.23
C CYS A 66 2.50 20.65 -2.20
N LYS A 67 1.40 19.93 -2.42
CA LYS A 67 0.41 19.60 -1.40
C LYS A 67 0.12 18.11 -1.49
N SER A 68 0.04 17.44 -0.35
CA SER A 68 -0.21 16.02 -0.28
C SER A 68 -1.28 15.67 0.75
N TRP A 69 -2.16 14.75 0.36
CA TRP A 69 -3.25 14.29 1.22
C TRP A 69 -3.65 12.87 0.83
N VAL A 70 -4.56 12.30 1.60
CA VAL A 70 -5.10 10.97 1.35
C VAL A 70 -6.49 11.08 0.78
N GLU A 71 -6.74 10.40 -0.34
CA GLU A 71 -8.09 10.16 -0.87
C GLU A 71 -8.35 8.67 -0.95
N VAL A 72 -9.59 8.27 -0.69
CA VAL A 72 -10.02 6.89 -0.92
C VAL A 72 -10.44 6.78 -2.38
N ILE A 73 -9.65 6.04 -3.16
CA ILE A 73 -9.90 5.77 -4.58
C ILE A 73 -10.09 4.25 -4.70
N ASP A 74 -11.24 3.84 -5.25
CA ASP A 74 -11.62 2.43 -5.39
C ASP A 74 -11.53 1.64 -4.07
N GLY A 75 -11.94 2.29 -2.97
CA GLY A 75 -11.90 1.73 -1.62
C GLY A 75 -10.53 1.79 -0.94
N VAL A 76 -9.44 2.09 -1.65
CA VAL A 76 -8.10 2.12 -1.06
C VAL A 76 -7.67 3.55 -0.74
N PRO A 77 -7.15 3.82 0.47
CA PRO A 77 -6.51 5.10 0.78
C PRO A 77 -5.24 5.28 -0.05
N ARG A 78 -5.22 6.33 -0.88
CA ARG A 78 -4.15 6.67 -1.81
C ARG A 78 -3.55 8.02 -1.51
N LEU A 79 -2.24 8.13 -1.74
CA LEU A 79 -1.56 9.41 -1.69
C LEU A 79 -1.87 10.23 -2.94
N MET A 80 -2.38 11.44 -2.72
CA MET A 80 -2.62 12.45 -3.73
C MET A 80 -1.58 13.54 -3.62
N VAL A 81 -1.08 14.03 -4.75
CA VAL A 81 -0.14 15.15 -4.84
C VAL A 81 -0.63 16.11 -5.91
N ASN A 82 -0.89 17.37 -5.53
CA ASN A 82 -1.36 18.42 -6.47
C ASN A 82 -2.51 17.95 -7.39
N CYS A 83 -3.50 17.26 -6.81
CA CYS A 83 -4.69 16.70 -7.46
C CYS A 83 -4.42 15.52 -8.40
N LYS A 84 -3.25 14.87 -8.28
CA LYS A 84 -2.90 13.67 -9.04
C LYS A 84 -2.60 12.52 -8.11
N LEU A 85 -2.98 11.32 -8.51
CA LEU A 85 -2.59 10.09 -7.84
C LEU A 85 -1.05 9.96 -7.87
N MET A 86 -0.43 9.70 -6.72
CA MET A 86 1.01 9.55 -6.59
C MET A 86 1.39 8.13 -6.12
N PRO A 87 1.95 7.29 -6.99
CA PRO A 87 2.52 6.02 -6.59
C PRO A 87 3.72 6.24 -5.67
N ILE A 88 3.74 5.57 -4.53
CA ILE A 88 4.86 5.64 -3.60
C ILE A 88 5.89 4.62 -4.06
N THR A 89 6.86 5.06 -4.85
CA THR A 89 8.00 4.24 -5.29
C THR A 89 9.28 5.03 -5.15
N GLY A 90 10.36 4.41 -4.69
CA GLY A 90 11.59 5.17 -4.47
C GLY A 90 12.59 4.57 -3.52
N TYR A 91 13.46 5.42 -2.99
CA TYR A 91 14.55 5.03 -2.10
C TYR A 91 14.38 5.60 -0.70
N TYR A 92 14.89 4.86 0.27
CA TYR A 92 14.88 5.15 1.69
C TYR A 92 16.31 5.27 2.18
N GLY A 93 16.72 6.46 2.62
CA GLY A 93 18.04 6.70 3.18
C GLY A 93 17.98 6.75 4.71
N CYS A 94 18.92 6.05 5.35
CA CYS A 94 19.32 6.31 6.72
C CYS A 94 20.66 7.05 6.70
N VAL A 95 20.89 7.94 7.66
CA VAL A 95 22.11 8.73 7.94
C VAL A 95 22.09 10.18 7.46
N GLY A 96 22.40 11.06 8.43
CA GLY A 96 22.35 12.50 8.32
C GLY A 96 23.27 13.07 7.24
N VAL A 97 22.77 14.10 6.58
CA VAL A 97 23.46 14.85 5.52
C VAL A 97 24.60 15.72 6.08
N ASN A 98 24.56 16.00 7.38
CA ASN A 98 25.57 16.78 8.09
C ASN A 98 26.02 16.02 9.36
N GLY A 99 27.33 15.94 9.58
CA GLY A 99 27.95 15.28 10.74
C GLY A 99 29.35 14.77 10.40
N PRO A 100 30.24 14.55 11.39
CA PRO A 100 31.59 14.06 11.16
C PRO A 100 31.64 12.75 10.36
N SER A 101 30.72 11.83 10.66
CA SER A 101 30.57 10.57 9.94
C SER A 101 30.04 10.73 8.51
N ALA A 102 29.25 11.78 8.24
CA ALA A 102 28.66 12.02 6.91
C ALA A 102 29.70 12.51 5.89
N GLU A 103 30.68 13.30 6.33
CA GLU A 103 31.79 13.78 5.49
C GLU A 103 32.82 12.68 5.22
N GLU A 104 33.03 11.76 6.17
CA GLU A 104 33.92 10.60 5.99
C GLU A 104 33.34 9.52 5.04
N HIS A 105 32.01 9.40 4.95
CA HIS A 105 31.33 8.33 4.20
C HIS A 105 30.56 8.81 2.94
N GLY A 106 30.62 10.11 2.61
CA GLY A 106 30.07 10.66 1.36
C GLY A 106 28.54 10.56 1.23
N HIS A 107 27.80 10.76 2.33
CA HIS A 107 26.34 10.58 2.36
C HIS A 107 25.59 11.60 1.51
N TYR A 108 26.05 12.84 1.46
CA TYR A 108 25.47 13.87 0.61
C TYR A 108 25.50 13.46 -0.87
N GLU A 109 26.64 13.00 -1.36
CA GLU A 109 26.81 12.52 -2.73
C GLU A 109 25.96 11.27 -3.01
N LYS A 110 25.75 10.41 -2.01
CA LYS A 110 24.85 9.25 -2.13
C LYS A 110 23.39 9.68 -2.32
N TYR A 111 22.90 10.68 -1.59
CA TYR A 111 21.55 11.22 -1.81
C TYR A 111 21.37 11.75 -3.24
N LEU A 112 22.34 12.52 -3.76
CA LEU A 112 22.29 13.01 -5.14
C LEU A 112 22.25 11.85 -6.15
N ARG A 113 23.07 10.81 -5.97
CA ARG A 113 23.04 9.62 -6.83
C ARG A 113 21.72 8.86 -6.77
N HIS A 114 21.11 8.73 -5.60
CA HIS A 114 19.82 8.04 -5.46
C HIS A 114 18.66 8.87 -6.03
N ILE A 115 18.75 10.21 -6.01
CA ILE A 115 17.84 11.07 -6.76
C ILE A 115 17.99 10.81 -8.27
N ASP A 116 19.22 10.66 -8.77
CA ASP A 116 19.45 10.27 -10.18
C ASP A 116 18.87 8.89 -10.48
N TYR A 117 19.11 7.89 -9.63
CA TYR A 117 18.54 6.55 -9.80
C TYR A 117 17.01 6.55 -9.79
N ALA A 118 16.39 7.32 -8.89
CA ALA A 118 14.94 7.47 -8.85
C ALA A 118 14.42 8.12 -10.14
N ALA A 119 15.01 9.23 -10.56
CA ALA A 119 14.60 9.93 -11.77
C ALA A 119 14.76 9.07 -13.04
N ASP A 120 15.89 8.38 -13.19
CA ASP A 120 16.18 7.48 -14.32
C ASP A 120 15.29 6.22 -14.30
N GLY A 121 14.90 5.78 -13.10
CA GLY A 121 14.06 4.61 -12.85
C GLY A 121 12.55 4.85 -12.94
N ASN A 122 12.14 6.10 -13.17
CA ASN A 122 10.77 6.57 -13.02
C ASN A 122 10.17 6.35 -11.60
N LEU A 123 11.00 6.34 -10.56
CA LEU A 123 10.58 6.29 -9.15
C LEU A 123 10.32 7.69 -8.60
N ASN A 124 9.36 7.86 -7.72
CA ASN A 124 8.81 9.18 -7.39
C ASN A 124 9.40 9.83 -6.13
N ILE A 125 9.94 9.05 -5.20
CA ILE A 125 10.18 9.51 -3.82
C ILE A 125 11.60 9.20 -3.35
N ILE A 126 12.14 10.07 -2.50
CA ILE A 126 13.27 9.78 -1.63
C ILE A 126 12.92 10.13 -0.19
N ASN A 127 13.21 9.25 0.77
CA ASN A 127 13.15 9.61 2.18
C ASN A 127 14.48 10.24 2.61
N LEU A 128 14.42 11.46 3.13
CA LEU A 128 15.56 12.24 3.62
C LEU A 128 15.61 12.24 5.15
N ASP A 129 16.64 11.62 5.72
CA ASP A 129 16.89 11.59 7.16
C ASP A 129 17.79 12.75 7.61
N ILE A 130 17.26 13.59 8.50
CA ILE A 130 17.92 14.77 9.03
C ILE A 130 18.12 14.58 10.54
N TRP A 131 19.38 14.59 10.97
CA TRP A 131 19.72 14.59 12.39
C TRP A 131 19.90 16.00 12.91
N TRP A 132 19.27 16.34 14.05
CA TRP A 132 19.46 17.67 14.66
C TRP A 132 20.93 17.98 14.93
N GLY A 133 21.69 17.02 15.46
CA GLY A 133 23.13 17.20 15.68
C GLY A 133 23.94 17.43 14.40
N GLY A 134 23.41 17.06 13.24
CA GLY A 134 24.00 17.39 11.96
C GLY A 134 23.81 18.84 11.55
N VAL A 135 22.62 19.39 11.80
CA VAL A 135 22.33 20.79 11.43
C VAL A 135 22.77 21.78 12.52
N ASP A 136 23.05 21.32 13.74
CA ASP A 136 23.55 22.13 14.85
C ASP A 136 24.76 21.48 15.53
N MET A 137 25.94 21.73 14.96
CA MET A 137 27.24 21.22 15.44
C MET A 137 27.93 22.16 16.44
N SER A 138 27.18 23.03 17.12
CA SER A 138 27.79 23.93 18.11
C SER A 138 28.21 23.20 19.39
N ASP A 139 29.42 23.46 19.87
CA ASP A 139 29.89 22.95 21.18
C ASP A 139 29.30 23.73 22.37
N ILE A 140 28.62 24.85 22.11
CA ILE A 140 28.08 25.74 23.15
C ILE A 140 26.57 25.55 23.25
N PRO A 141 25.99 25.35 24.44
CA PRO A 141 24.54 25.25 24.60
C PRO A 141 23.79 26.55 24.24
N PRO A 142 22.61 26.47 23.61
CA PRO A 142 21.79 27.63 23.31
C PRO A 142 21.08 28.12 24.56
N SER A 143 20.94 29.44 24.69
CA SER A 143 20.31 30.07 25.87
C SER A 143 18.77 29.96 25.85
N THR A 144 18.17 29.72 24.67
CA THR A 144 16.72 29.64 24.46
C THR A 144 16.37 28.62 23.36
N PRO A 145 15.14 28.08 23.34
CA PRO A 145 14.63 27.28 22.22
C PRO A 145 14.75 27.97 20.86
N GLU A 146 14.44 29.26 20.79
CA GLU A 146 14.49 30.05 19.55
C GLU A 146 15.93 30.21 19.03
N GLU A 147 16.90 30.36 19.93
CA GLU A 147 18.33 30.37 19.57
C GLU A 147 18.78 29.02 19.00
N ALA A 148 18.30 27.92 19.56
CA ALA A 148 18.61 26.58 19.06
C ALA A 148 18.09 26.38 17.63
N ALA A 149 16.92 26.93 17.31
CA ALA A 149 16.37 26.90 15.97
C ALA A 149 17.11 27.83 14.98
N ALA A 150 17.53 29.01 15.44
CA ALA A 150 18.17 30.02 14.61
C ALA A 150 19.59 29.66 14.15
N ARG A 151 20.28 28.78 14.88
CA ARG A 151 21.66 28.38 14.59
C ARG A 151 21.79 27.14 13.72
N CYS A 152 20.69 26.47 13.39
CA CYS A 152 20.71 25.31 12.50
C CYS A 152 21.16 25.71 11.08
N ASP A 153 22.14 25.00 10.53
CA ASP A 153 22.60 25.14 9.15
C ASP A 153 21.86 24.15 8.23
N TRP A 154 20.99 24.72 7.40
CA TRP A 154 20.12 24.01 6.47
C TRP A 154 20.70 23.92 5.05
N SER A 155 21.88 24.50 4.77
CA SER A 155 22.38 24.72 3.41
C SER A 155 22.53 23.46 2.56
N LYS A 156 23.04 22.35 3.14
CA LYS A 156 23.14 21.07 2.43
C LYS A 156 21.76 20.44 2.19
N ILE A 157 20.82 20.61 3.12
CA ILE A 157 19.43 20.14 2.96
C ILE A 157 18.76 20.91 1.83
N ASP A 158 18.91 22.24 1.81
CA ASP A 158 18.39 23.09 0.72
C ASP A 158 18.92 22.62 -0.64
N SER A 159 20.21 22.31 -0.73
CA SER A 159 20.84 21.83 -1.97
C SER A 159 20.27 20.48 -2.43
N ILE A 160 19.97 19.56 -1.52
CA ILE A 160 19.32 18.28 -1.83
C ILE A 160 17.89 18.52 -2.32
N MET A 161 17.13 19.36 -1.62
CA MET A 161 15.74 19.67 -1.95
C MET A 161 15.63 20.35 -3.34
N ASP A 162 16.50 21.33 -3.62
CA ASP A 162 16.61 21.98 -4.93
C ASP A 162 17.02 21.00 -6.03
N TYR A 163 17.95 20.09 -5.74
CA TYR A 163 18.38 19.08 -6.70
C TYR A 163 17.26 18.08 -7.01
N ALA A 164 16.56 17.59 -5.99
CA ALA A 164 15.38 16.74 -6.15
C ALA A 164 14.30 17.45 -6.98
N ALA A 165 14.12 18.76 -6.78
CA ALA A 165 13.18 19.58 -7.55
C ALA A 165 13.56 19.62 -9.02
N SER A 166 14.85 19.82 -9.29
CA SER A 166 15.41 19.82 -10.66
C SER A 166 15.22 18.48 -11.39
N LYS A 167 15.06 17.39 -10.62
CA LYS A 167 14.93 16.01 -11.10
C LYS A 167 13.51 15.48 -11.08
N GLY A 168 12.55 16.26 -10.57
CA GLY A 168 11.17 15.80 -10.43
C GLY A 168 11.01 14.62 -9.47
N VAL A 169 11.76 14.62 -8.37
CA VAL A 169 11.70 13.60 -7.31
C VAL A 169 11.20 14.27 -6.03
N TYR A 170 10.17 13.72 -5.41
CA TYR A 170 9.61 14.22 -4.16
C TYR A 170 10.39 13.69 -2.95
N VAL A 171 10.29 14.41 -1.82
CA VAL A 171 11.05 14.13 -0.60
C VAL A 171 10.11 13.98 0.59
N ILE A 172 10.21 12.87 1.32
CA ILE A 172 9.65 12.75 2.67
C ILE A 172 10.77 13.05 3.67
N ILE A 173 10.56 14.00 4.58
CA ILE A 173 11.57 14.36 5.57
C ILE A 173 11.33 13.60 6.88
N LEU A 174 12.34 12.86 7.33
CA LEU A 174 12.45 12.33 8.68
C LEU A 174 13.38 13.25 9.50
N PHE A 175 12.87 13.87 10.55
CA PHE A 175 13.72 14.66 11.46
C PHE A 175 13.96 13.92 12.77
N ARG A 176 15.20 13.52 13.01
CA ARG A 176 15.66 12.97 14.30
C ARG A 176 15.92 14.11 15.27
N TRP A 177 14.86 14.44 16.01
CA TRP A 177 14.80 15.56 16.96
C TRP A 177 15.65 15.38 18.23
N ARG A 178 16.41 14.29 18.38
CA ARG A 178 17.26 14.12 19.57
C ARG A 178 18.47 15.05 19.50
N PRO A 179 18.80 15.74 20.60
CA PRO A 179 19.75 16.83 20.59
C PRO A 179 21.21 16.35 20.48
N TYR A 180 22.08 17.31 20.14
CA TYR A 180 23.53 17.11 20.11
C TYR A 180 24.17 17.22 21.51
N TYR A 181 25.49 16.99 21.59
CA TYR A 181 26.27 16.88 22.83
C TYR A 181 26.03 18.03 23.83
N TRP A 182 25.79 19.25 23.33
CA TRP A 182 25.56 20.44 24.16
C TRP A 182 24.34 20.33 25.08
N TRP A 183 23.32 19.56 24.74
CA TRP A 183 22.12 19.40 25.59
C TRP A 183 22.49 18.79 26.94
N TYR A 184 23.43 17.85 26.91
CA TYR A 184 23.94 17.17 28.10
C TYR A 184 24.77 18.11 29.00
N THR A 185 25.27 19.23 28.48
CA THR A 185 26.16 20.15 29.20
C THR A 185 25.50 21.48 29.59
N MET A 186 24.31 21.81 29.07
CA MET A 186 23.61 23.10 29.24
C MET A 186 23.41 23.58 30.69
N ASP A 187 23.40 22.67 31.67
CA ASP A 187 23.22 22.98 33.10
C ASP A 187 24.21 22.23 34.00
N ASN A 188 25.51 22.19 33.65
CA ASN A 188 26.53 21.44 34.38
C ASN A 188 26.10 19.98 34.65
N TYR A 189 25.67 19.26 33.60
CA TYR A 189 25.18 17.88 33.67
C TYR A 189 23.86 17.66 34.45
N LYS A 190 23.16 18.71 34.91
CA LYS A 190 21.81 18.53 35.49
C LYS A 190 20.81 17.97 34.48
N ASN A 191 20.81 18.43 33.23
CA ASN A 191 19.95 17.86 32.18
C ASN A 191 20.30 16.39 31.92
N TYR A 192 21.58 16.03 31.97
CA TYR A 192 22.02 14.65 31.95
C TYR A 192 21.40 13.84 33.11
N TYR A 193 21.32 14.40 34.31
CA TYR A 193 20.74 13.71 35.47
C TYR A 193 19.21 13.56 35.43
N TYR A 194 18.49 14.63 35.07
CA TYR A 194 17.03 14.67 35.16
C TYR A 194 16.33 14.15 33.91
N CYS A 195 16.93 14.38 32.73
CA CYS A 195 16.26 14.20 31.45
C CYS A 195 16.73 12.96 30.69
N MET A 196 17.71 12.19 31.18
CA MET A 196 18.22 11.00 30.49
C MET A 196 17.60 9.72 31.01
N GLN A 197 17.41 8.78 30.09
CA GLN A 197 17.08 7.42 30.46
C GLN A 197 18.25 6.80 31.20
N ARG A 198 17.96 6.26 32.38
CA ARG A 198 18.92 5.58 33.22
C ARG A 198 18.32 4.29 33.73
N ASN A 199 19.20 3.32 33.97
CA ASN A 199 18.79 2.07 34.53
C ASN A 199 18.46 2.18 36.03
N ASN A 200 17.87 1.14 36.59
CA ASN A 200 17.46 1.08 37.99
C ASN A 200 18.64 0.99 38.99
N THR A 201 19.85 0.66 38.54
CA THR A 201 21.08 0.56 39.34
C THR A 201 22.01 1.77 39.16
N ALA A 202 21.59 2.75 38.36
CA ALA A 202 22.42 3.85 37.93
C ALA A 202 22.89 4.72 39.10
N TYR A 203 24.16 5.12 39.07
CA TYR A 203 24.75 6.00 40.08
C TYR A 203 25.50 7.16 39.43
N MET A 204 25.63 8.26 40.16
CA MET A 204 26.30 9.47 39.70
C MET A 204 27.77 9.44 40.14
N GLU A 205 28.68 9.60 39.20
CA GLU A 205 30.09 9.80 39.47
C GLU A 205 30.36 11.25 39.92
N ASP A 206 31.53 11.49 40.52
CA ASP A 206 31.99 12.84 40.88
C ASP A 206 32.10 13.80 39.67
N SER A 207 32.20 13.24 38.46
CA SER A 207 32.20 13.95 37.17
C SER A 207 30.83 14.52 36.79
N GLY A 208 29.76 14.05 37.42
CA GLY A 208 28.37 14.35 37.05
C GLY A 208 27.78 13.43 35.97
N ILE A 209 28.58 12.51 35.43
CA ILE A 209 28.13 11.45 34.53
C ILE A 209 27.40 10.37 35.35
N ILE A 210 26.33 9.83 34.80
CA ILE A 210 25.60 8.69 35.36
C ILE A 210 26.13 7.41 34.72
N ASN A 211 26.72 6.55 35.54
CA ASN A 211 27.02 5.18 35.13
C ASN A 211 25.69 4.40 35.07
N GLY A 212 25.43 3.70 33.96
CA GLY A 212 24.14 3.05 33.72
C GLY A 212 23.07 3.93 33.04
N SER A 213 23.45 5.05 32.42
CA SER A 213 22.58 5.81 31.49
C SER A 213 23.01 5.66 30.04
N VAL A 214 22.05 5.78 29.12
CA VAL A 214 22.28 5.81 27.66
C VAL A 214 22.04 7.21 27.13
N LEU A 215 22.57 7.53 25.94
CA LEU A 215 22.42 8.84 25.29
C LEU A 215 21.01 9.08 24.70
N MET A 216 19.97 8.60 25.39
CA MET A 216 18.57 8.82 25.02
C MET A 216 17.84 9.64 26.09
N PRO A 217 17.19 10.75 25.71
CA PRO A 217 16.32 11.49 26.62
C PRO A 217 15.14 10.64 27.09
N SER A 218 14.67 10.90 28.32
CA SER A 218 13.42 10.37 28.84
C SER A 218 12.26 10.91 28.01
N PHE A 219 11.31 10.04 27.71
CA PHE A 219 10.04 10.41 27.06
C PHE A 219 9.21 11.40 27.90
N ALA A 220 9.52 11.52 29.20
CA ALA A 220 8.86 12.43 30.13
C ALA A 220 9.62 13.76 30.33
N ALA A 221 10.59 14.13 29.48
CA ALA A 221 11.42 15.33 29.68
C ALA A 221 10.86 16.58 28.97
N PRO A 222 10.00 17.41 29.60
CA PRO A 222 9.30 18.51 28.93
C PRO A 222 10.22 19.65 28.48
N ASN A 223 11.40 19.78 29.10
CA ASN A 223 12.33 20.84 28.75
C ASN A 223 12.95 20.61 27.38
N LEU A 224 13.26 19.36 27.01
CA LEU A 224 13.83 19.06 25.71
C LEU A 224 12.81 19.24 24.59
N LEU A 225 11.57 18.78 24.84
CA LEU A 225 10.48 18.91 23.87
C LEU A 225 10.27 20.35 23.43
N LYS A 226 10.41 21.33 24.34
CA LYS A 226 10.34 22.76 23.97
C LYS A 226 11.39 23.21 22.96
N TYR A 227 12.62 22.71 23.07
CA TYR A 227 13.67 23.04 22.10
C TYR A 227 13.42 22.29 20.78
N ALA A 228 13.06 21.01 20.84
CA ALA A 228 12.70 20.22 19.67
C ALA A 228 11.54 20.86 18.88
N ASP A 229 10.50 21.34 19.59
CA ASP A 229 9.36 22.04 19.00
C ASP A 229 9.79 23.26 18.20
N GLU A 230 10.65 24.12 18.75
CA GLU A 230 11.09 25.33 18.04
C GLU A 230 11.99 25.01 16.84
N VAL A 231 12.86 24.01 16.94
CA VAL A 231 13.68 23.57 15.79
C VAL A 231 12.82 22.96 14.69
N MET A 232 11.88 22.08 15.04
CA MET A 232 10.94 21.49 14.11
C MET A 232 10.05 22.55 13.46
N LYS A 233 9.54 23.53 14.21
CA LYS A 233 8.78 24.67 13.66
C LYS A 233 9.61 25.47 12.65
N SER A 234 10.89 25.70 12.93
CA SER A 234 11.81 26.38 11.99
C SER A 234 11.97 25.59 10.69
N MET A 235 12.21 24.27 10.79
CA MET A 235 12.29 23.37 9.63
C MET A 235 10.98 23.34 8.83
N ILE A 236 9.84 23.18 9.49
CA ILE A 236 8.51 23.13 8.85
C ILE A 236 8.26 24.44 8.09
N ASN A 237 8.46 25.60 8.74
CA ASN A 237 8.25 26.89 8.08
C ASN A 237 9.22 27.13 6.91
N ARG A 238 10.38 26.49 6.91
CA ARG A 238 11.34 26.56 5.81
C ARG A 238 10.90 25.74 4.59
N TYR A 239 10.36 24.54 4.79
CA TYR A 239 10.14 23.57 3.71
C TYR A 239 8.69 23.33 3.31
N LYS A 240 7.69 23.76 4.10
CA LYS A 240 6.27 23.49 3.80
C LYS A 240 5.76 24.06 2.47
N GLU A 241 6.42 25.06 1.92
CA GLU A 241 6.09 25.61 0.58
C GLU A 241 7.06 25.11 -0.50
N HIS A 242 7.96 24.20 -0.17
CA HIS A 242 8.96 23.71 -1.13
C HIS A 242 8.30 22.78 -2.16
N PRO A 243 8.60 22.92 -3.47
CA PRO A 243 7.96 22.13 -4.53
C PRO A 243 8.09 20.60 -4.45
N VAL A 244 8.95 20.08 -3.56
CA VAL A 244 9.28 18.65 -3.49
C VAL A 244 8.88 18.02 -2.18
N LEU A 245 8.52 18.81 -1.17
CA LEU A 245 8.15 18.25 0.12
C LEU A 245 6.88 17.44 -0.06
N LEU A 246 6.96 16.14 0.15
CA LEU A 246 5.81 15.26 0.10
C LEU A 246 5.16 15.10 1.46
N GLY A 247 5.93 15.21 2.53
CA GLY A 247 5.42 15.03 3.88
C GLY A 247 6.49 14.75 4.91
N TRP A 248 6.03 14.40 6.10
CA TRP A 248 6.85 14.31 7.30
C TRP A 248 6.81 12.90 7.86
N LYS A 249 7.97 12.33 8.17
CA LYS A 249 8.08 11.05 8.87
C LYS A 249 8.37 11.28 10.35
N LEU A 250 7.62 10.60 11.21
CA LEU A 250 7.84 10.63 12.65
C LEU A 250 9.14 9.91 13.05
N SER A 251 9.85 10.50 14.00
CA SER A 251 11.04 9.93 14.65
C SER A 251 10.67 9.50 16.08
N LEU A 252 10.64 8.20 16.34
CA LEU A 252 10.30 7.63 17.65
C LEU A 252 11.25 6.49 18.02
N GLY A 253 11.70 6.41 19.28
CA GLY A 253 12.68 5.40 19.71
C GLY A 253 14.08 5.64 19.13
N TRP A 254 15.13 5.04 19.71
CA TRP A 254 16.53 5.36 19.38
C TRP A 254 16.81 5.23 17.87
N THR A 255 16.42 4.10 17.29
CA THR A 255 16.68 3.76 15.90
C THR A 255 15.69 4.39 14.91
N THR A 256 14.69 5.14 15.38
CA THR A 256 13.46 5.58 14.66
C THR A 256 12.44 4.48 14.40
N GLU A 257 12.59 3.34 15.08
CA GLU A 257 11.72 2.19 14.92
C GLU A 257 11.00 1.84 16.23
N ASN A 258 10.69 2.87 17.02
CA ASN A 258 9.80 2.72 18.17
C ASN A 258 10.35 1.76 19.25
N ASN A 259 11.68 1.64 19.41
CA ASN A 259 12.31 0.83 20.47
C ASN A 259 12.77 1.67 21.69
N TYR A 260 12.73 1.05 22.88
CA TYR A 260 13.55 1.45 24.03
C TYR A 260 14.99 0.94 23.82
N PRO A 261 16.00 1.58 24.42
CA PRO A 261 17.38 1.10 24.40
C PRO A 261 17.42 -0.28 25.09
N GLY A 262 17.62 -1.34 24.31
CA GLY A 262 17.65 -2.73 24.79
C GLY A 262 18.97 -3.07 25.51
N GLY A 263 18.94 -4.04 26.42
CA GLY A 263 20.11 -4.43 27.22
C GLY A 263 21.29 -4.98 26.41
N GLY A 264 21.03 -5.56 25.22
CA GLY A 264 22.05 -6.17 24.36
C GLY A 264 22.75 -5.23 23.38
N TYR A 265 22.13 -4.12 22.98
CA TYR A 265 22.71 -3.17 22.01
C TYR A 265 23.80 -2.27 22.63
N TYR A 266 23.96 -2.29 23.97
CA TYR A 266 24.75 -1.31 24.71
C TYR A 266 25.55 -1.87 25.89
N ASP A 267 25.71 -3.19 26.01
CA ASP A 267 26.39 -3.84 27.16
C ASP A 267 25.92 -3.29 28.52
N SER A 268 24.64 -2.95 28.63
CA SER A 268 24.11 -2.20 29.76
C SER A 268 23.25 -3.09 30.66
N ASN A 269 23.71 -3.30 31.89
CA ASN A 269 22.99 -4.08 32.90
C ASN A 269 21.83 -3.26 33.49
N GLY A 270 20.58 -3.48 33.06
CA GLY A 270 19.37 -3.01 33.77
C GLY A 270 18.30 -2.32 32.91
N TRP A 271 17.14 -2.04 33.51
CA TRP A 271 15.95 -1.51 32.82
C TRP A 271 15.97 0.01 32.69
N PHE A 272 15.68 0.56 31.51
CA PHE A 272 15.77 2.00 31.26
C PHE A 272 14.50 2.81 31.56
N ASP A 273 14.79 4.09 31.82
CA ASP A 273 13.93 5.22 32.19
C ASP A 273 13.39 5.24 33.63
N TYR A 274 14.28 5.05 34.60
CA TYR A 274 14.02 5.40 36.02
C TYR A 274 14.43 6.84 36.33
N SER A 275 14.28 7.74 35.35
CA SER A 275 14.56 9.17 35.51
C SER A 275 13.61 9.81 36.54
N PRO A 276 13.99 10.93 37.19
CA PRO A 276 13.11 11.59 38.15
C PRO A 276 11.76 12.00 37.55
N PHE A 277 11.74 12.46 36.28
CA PHE A 277 10.49 12.81 35.59
C PHE A 277 9.61 11.59 35.38
N MET A 278 10.18 10.46 34.95
CA MET A 278 9.40 9.27 34.72
C MET A 278 8.73 8.75 36.01
N LYS A 279 9.41 8.87 37.15
CA LYS A 279 8.82 8.56 38.48
C LYS A 279 7.65 9.46 38.84
N GLU A 280 7.76 10.76 38.58
CA GLU A 280 6.69 11.73 38.83
C GLU A 280 5.48 11.46 37.95
N HIS A 281 5.70 11.28 36.64
CA HIS A 281 4.64 10.95 35.69
C HIS A 281 3.97 9.62 35.99
N PHE A 282 4.71 8.62 36.49
CA PHE A 282 4.13 7.33 36.88
C PHE A 282 3.12 7.48 38.03
N ARG A 283 3.39 8.36 39.00
CA ARG A 283 2.45 8.63 40.11
C ARG A 283 1.16 9.27 39.59
N ILE A 284 1.28 10.26 38.71
CA ILE A 284 0.13 10.93 38.07
C ILE A 284 -0.66 9.94 37.24
N TRP A 285 0.02 9.07 36.50
CA TRP A 285 -0.60 8.04 35.70
C TRP A 285 -1.39 7.04 36.55
N LEU A 286 -0.81 6.56 37.67
CA LEU A 286 -1.51 5.68 38.61
C LEU A 286 -2.74 6.36 39.22
N GLN A 287 -2.66 7.65 39.57
CA GLN A 287 -3.81 8.42 40.02
C GLN A 287 -4.92 8.43 38.96
N ASN A 288 -4.58 8.63 37.69
CA ASN A 288 -5.58 8.63 36.61
C ASN A 288 -6.16 7.23 36.37
N ARG A 289 -5.30 6.20 36.24
CA ARG A 289 -5.69 4.81 35.98
C ARG A 289 -6.67 4.27 37.02
N TYR A 290 -6.44 4.61 38.29
CA TYR A 290 -7.28 4.16 39.40
C TYR A 290 -8.30 5.22 39.86
N ASN A 291 -8.59 6.23 39.03
CA ASN A 291 -9.56 7.29 39.33
C ASN A 291 -9.35 7.98 40.70
N ASN A 292 -8.10 8.10 41.12
CA ASN A 292 -7.65 8.61 42.42
C ASN A 292 -8.25 7.83 43.62
N ASP A 293 -8.67 6.59 43.40
CA ASP A 293 -9.17 5.67 44.43
C ASP A 293 -8.02 4.80 44.95
N LEU A 294 -7.62 5.09 46.18
CA LEU A 294 -6.52 4.41 46.84
C LEU A 294 -6.85 2.96 47.21
N ASP A 295 -8.10 2.63 47.51
CA ASP A 295 -8.47 1.27 47.88
C ASP A 295 -8.47 0.38 46.64
N THR A 296 -9.04 0.85 45.53
CA THR A 296 -8.94 0.17 44.23
C THR A 296 -7.48 -0.02 43.80
N PHE A 297 -6.62 0.99 43.98
CA PHE A 297 -5.19 0.87 43.68
C PHE A 297 -4.49 -0.19 44.55
N ARG A 298 -4.75 -0.20 45.85
CA ARG A 298 -4.17 -1.17 46.79
C ARG A 298 -4.61 -2.60 46.49
N ASP A 299 -5.88 -2.78 46.13
CA ASP A 299 -6.43 -4.07 45.74
C ASP A 299 -5.83 -4.55 44.41
N ALA A 300 -5.72 -3.64 43.44
CA ALA A 300 -5.11 -3.94 42.14
C ALA A 300 -3.63 -4.35 42.27
N TRP A 301 -2.88 -3.76 43.19
CA TRP A 301 -1.47 -4.11 43.44
C TRP A 301 -1.27 -5.16 44.54
N GLU A 302 -2.34 -5.63 45.18
CA GLU A 302 -2.29 -6.46 46.39
C GLU A 302 -1.34 -5.90 47.47
N ASN A 303 -1.25 -4.57 47.58
CA ASN A 303 -0.31 -3.89 48.46
C ASN A 303 -1.03 -2.84 49.31
N SER A 304 -1.54 -3.26 50.46
CA SER A 304 -2.24 -2.38 51.42
C SER A 304 -1.44 -1.16 51.92
N SER A 305 -0.12 -1.14 51.73
CA SER A 305 0.76 -0.07 52.21
C SER A 305 1.07 1.01 51.16
N VAL A 306 0.76 0.76 49.88
CA VAL A 306 1.07 1.72 48.81
C VAL A 306 0.23 2.98 48.92
N THR A 307 0.78 4.11 48.46
CA THR A 307 0.10 5.40 48.32
C THR A 307 0.53 6.06 47.01
N PHE A 308 -0.30 6.95 46.46
CA PHE A 308 0.06 7.69 45.23
C PHE A 308 1.28 8.61 45.42
N ASP A 309 1.51 9.14 46.63
CA ASP A 309 2.61 10.08 46.89
C ASP A 309 3.97 9.37 47.02
N THR A 310 3.97 8.14 47.51
CA THR A 310 5.21 7.41 47.86
C THR A 310 5.48 6.21 46.96
N VAL A 311 4.58 5.89 46.03
CA VAL A 311 4.81 4.80 45.08
C VAL A 311 6.05 5.11 44.24
N GLU A 312 6.84 4.06 44.01
CA GLU A 312 8.00 4.06 43.14
C GLU A 312 7.76 3.03 42.03
N PRO A 313 8.31 3.24 40.82
CA PRO A 313 8.35 2.19 39.81
C PRO A 313 8.92 0.90 40.41
N PRO A 314 8.26 -0.25 40.19
CA PRO A 314 8.76 -1.52 40.69
C PRO A 314 10.17 -1.77 40.17
N GLN A 315 11.05 -2.29 41.01
CA GLN A 315 12.42 -2.63 40.62
C GLN A 315 12.43 -3.95 39.84
N PRO A 316 13.31 -4.13 38.84
CA PRO A 316 13.43 -5.43 38.17
C PRO A 316 13.77 -6.57 39.12
N PRO A 317 13.40 -7.81 38.78
CA PRO A 317 13.84 -8.98 39.53
C PRO A 317 15.37 -9.03 39.59
N GLU A 318 15.93 -9.55 40.70
CA GLU A 318 17.38 -9.72 40.85
C GLU A 318 17.91 -10.62 39.72
N ALA A 319 18.92 -10.16 39.00
CA ALA A 319 19.60 -10.95 37.98
C ALA A 319 20.30 -12.13 38.68
N ASP A 320 19.79 -13.35 38.52
CA ASP A 320 20.60 -14.55 38.64
C ASP A 320 21.60 -14.54 37.48
N ASP A 321 22.76 -15.19 37.62
CA ASP A 321 23.86 -15.20 36.65
C ASP A 321 23.46 -15.78 35.27
N GLY A 322 22.23 -16.31 35.15
CA GLY A 322 21.60 -16.77 33.91
C GLY A 322 20.34 -16.00 33.47
N LEU A 323 20.00 -14.86 34.08
CA LEU A 323 18.93 -13.97 33.62
C LEU A 323 19.42 -13.15 32.44
N ASP A 324 19.33 -13.76 31.26
CA ASP A 324 19.57 -13.17 29.95
C ASP A 324 18.69 -11.91 29.76
N ASN A 325 19.23 -10.91 29.04
CA ASN A 325 18.56 -9.68 28.63
C ASN A 325 17.16 -9.93 28.03
N ASN A 326 16.91 -11.15 27.55
CA ASN A 326 15.63 -11.72 27.09
C ASN A 326 14.43 -11.65 28.07
N VAL A 327 14.66 -11.35 29.36
CA VAL A 327 13.60 -11.14 30.36
C VAL A 327 13.30 -9.65 30.61
N LEU A 328 14.18 -8.74 30.19
CA LEU A 328 14.17 -7.32 30.60
C LEU A 328 13.16 -6.41 29.86
N ASN A 329 12.35 -6.91 28.92
CA ASN A 329 11.13 -6.22 28.47
C ASN A 329 10.00 -7.24 28.14
N GLY A 330 10.12 -8.48 28.65
CA GLY A 330 9.27 -9.63 28.35
C GLY A 330 8.39 -10.11 29.53
N PRO A 331 7.67 -11.23 29.36
CA PRO A 331 6.62 -11.73 30.28
C PRO A 331 7.12 -12.32 31.61
N GLY A 332 8.40 -12.14 31.95
CA GLY A 332 9.05 -12.88 33.03
C GLY A 332 8.73 -12.41 34.46
N ASP A 333 7.85 -11.42 34.64
CA ASP A 333 7.50 -10.91 35.96
C ASP A 333 5.99 -10.76 36.15
N ILE A 334 5.49 -11.47 37.15
CA ILE A 334 4.07 -11.69 37.42
C ILE A 334 3.48 -10.63 38.36
N ARG A 335 4.31 -9.72 38.89
CA ARG A 335 3.83 -8.70 39.84
C ARG A 335 2.87 -7.77 39.11
N ARG A 336 1.67 -7.60 39.66
CA ARG A 336 0.65 -6.69 39.09
C ARG A 336 1.19 -5.26 38.91
N SER A 337 2.01 -4.80 39.84
CA SER A 337 2.70 -3.51 39.75
C SER A 337 3.67 -3.41 38.56
N TRP A 338 4.29 -4.53 38.18
CA TRP A 338 5.21 -4.58 37.04
C TRP A 338 4.52 -4.31 35.73
N TYR A 339 3.33 -4.87 35.56
CA TYR A 339 2.51 -4.70 34.38
C TYR A 339 2.11 -3.24 34.16
N ASP A 340 1.63 -2.58 35.21
CA ASP A 340 1.33 -1.14 35.19
C ASP A 340 2.54 -0.30 34.76
N TRP A 341 3.75 -0.68 35.20
CA TRP A 341 4.99 -0.04 34.78
C TRP A 341 5.34 -0.27 33.30
N GLN A 342 4.97 -1.42 32.73
CA GLN A 342 5.11 -1.68 31.29
C GLN A 342 4.15 -0.81 30.48
N ILE A 343 2.85 -0.80 30.84
CA ILE A 343 1.83 0.00 30.14
C ILE A 343 2.20 1.48 30.19
N PHE A 344 2.53 2.00 31.38
CA PHE A 344 2.87 3.40 31.54
C PHE A 344 4.01 3.85 30.63
N ARG A 345 5.09 3.07 30.52
CA ARG A 345 6.22 3.40 29.64
C ARG A 345 5.82 3.42 28.16
N LEU A 346 4.90 2.54 27.73
CA LEU A 346 4.32 2.64 26.39
C LEU A 346 3.48 3.89 26.20
N GLU A 347 2.61 4.21 27.16
CA GLU A 347 1.77 5.40 27.07
C GLU A 347 2.59 6.69 26.98
N MET A 348 3.72 6.77 27.70
CA MET A 348 4.63 7.90 27.56
C MET A 348 5.22 8.03 26.15
N LYS A 349 5.50 6.92 25.47
CA LYS A 349 5.91 6.93 24.06
C LYS A 349 4.76 7.34 23.13
N LYS A 350 3.53 6.86 23.40
CA LYS A 350 2.33 7.28 22.64
C LYS A 350 2.14 8.79 22.74
N ILE A 351 2.28 9.37 23.94
CA ILE A 351 2.16 10.82 24.15
C ILE A 351 3.20 11.60 23.34
N GLU A 352 4.46 11.17 23.33
CA GLU A 352 5.51 11.82 22.53
C GLU A 352 5.22 11.72 21.02
N ARG A 353 4.85 10.53 20.53
CA ARG A 353 4.45 10.33 19.13
C ARG A 353 3.32 11.27 18.74
N ASP A 354 2.27 11.31 19.55
CA ASP A 354 1.06 12.08 19.28
C ASP A 354 1.33 13.58 19.33
N HIS A 355 2.23 14.03 20.23
CA HIS A 355 2.71 15.41 20.30
C HIS A 355 3.38 15.84 18.99
N PHE A 356 4.35 15.07 18.47
CA PHE A 356 5.05 15.43 17.23
C PHE A 356 4.16 15.30 15.98
N ALA A 357 3.26 14.31 15.94
CA ALA A 357 2.28 14.19 14.86
C ALA A 357 1.37 15.43 14.82
N ALA A 358 0.86 15.86 15.98
CA ALA A 358 0.05 17.07 16.10
C ALA A 358 0.84 18.33 15.74
N LEU A 359 2.12 18.41 16.11
CA LEU A 359 2.99 19.54 15.78
C LEU A 359 3.14 19.72 14.26
N TYR A 360 3.42 18.64 13.52
CA TYR A 360 3.49 18.70 12.06
C TYR A 360 2.17 19.20 11.47
N LYS A 361 1.04 18.59 11.82
CA LYS A 361 -0.29 18.99 11.31
C LYS A 361 -0.69 20.41 11.69
N GLN A 362 -0.27 20.90 12.86
CA GLN A 362 -0.56 22.26 13.31
C GLN A 362 0.15 23.31 12.44
N TYR A 363 1.40 23.07 12.05
CA TYR A 363 2.23 24.04 11.34
C TYR A 363 2.28 23.83 9.83
N ASP A 364 1.90 22.63 9.37
CA ASP A 364 1.79 22.23 7.98
C ASP A 364 0.63 21.23 7.76
N PRO A 365 -0.61 21.74 7.61
CA PRO A 365 -1.78 20.92 7.35
C PRO A 365 -1.88 20.43 5.90
N ASP A 366 -1.06 20.97 4.98
CA ASP A 366 -1.12 20.71 3.54
C ASP A 366 -0.31 19.46 3.12
N HIS A 367 0.36 18.80 4.07
CA HIS A 367 1.17 17.62 3.82
C HIS A 367 0.81 16.43 4.72
N VAL A 368 1.05 15.23 4.19
CA VAL A 368 0.89 13.98 4.93
C VAL A 368 1.97 13.79 6.02
N VAL A 369 1.58 13.13 7.10
CA VAL A 369 2.44 12.66 8.18
C VAL A 369 2.43 11.14 8.15
N VAL A 370 3.62 10.54 8.13
CA VAL A 370 3.80 9.09 8.08
C VAL A 370 4.58 8.59 9.28
N ALA A 371 4.33 7.35 9.67
CA ALA A 371 4.99 6.75 10.83
C ALA A 371 5.35 5.28 10.59
N VAL A 372 6.35 4.81 11.33
CA VAL A 372 6.67 3.37 11.41
C VAL A 372 5.84 2.78 12.56
N ALA A 373 4.90 1.90 12.26
CA ALA A 373 4.07 1.25 13.28
C ALA A 373 4.76 0.07 13.98
N GLY A 374 5.92 -0.37 13.45
CA GLY A 374 6.47 -1.68 13.77
C GLY A 374 5.68 -2.78 13.07
N HIS A 375 6.27 -3.97 12.95
CA HIS A 375 5.58 -5.14 12.44
C HIS A 375 5.67 -6.29 13.44
N PRO A 376 4.69 -7.20 13.46
CA PRO A 376 4.50 -8.19 14.52
C PRO A 376 5.42 -9.42 14.44
N PHE A 377 6.49 -9.37 13.65
CA PHE A 377 7.19 -10.57 13.21
C PHE A 377 8.68 -10.58 13.57
N PRO A 378 9.26 -11.77 13.78
CA PRO A 378 10.69 -11.96 14.02
C PRO A 378 11.51 -11.75 12.76
N ASP A 379 11.80 -10.48 12.52
CA ASP A 379 13.12 -10.11 12.04
C ASP A 379 13.96 -9.69 13.27
N GLU A 380 15.28 -9.55 13.11
CA GLU A 380 16.20 -9.17 14.19
C GLU A 380 15.87 -7.79 14.80
N ASN A 381 14.95 -7.03 14.18
CA ASN A 381 14.33 -5.84 14.74
C ASN A 381 12.79 -5.93 14.74
N ILE A 382 12.24 -5.66 15.94
CA ILE A 382 10.87 -5.17 16.22
C ILE A 382 9.75 -6.22 16.42
N ILE A 383 9.19 -6.14 17.64
CA ILE A 383 8.16 -6.95 18.33
C ILE A 383 8.61 -8.35 18.75
N ALA A 384 9.46 -9.00 17.96
CA ALA A 384 9.91 -10.35 18.28
C ALA A 384 11.11 -10.37 19.25
N GLY A 385 11.96 -9.34 19.25
CA GLY A 385 12.79 -9.11 20.44
C GLY A 385 11.88 -8.77 21.61
N ALA A 386 11.68 -9.69 22.57
CA ALA A 386 11.00 -9.39 23.83
C ALA A 386 11.60 -8.16 24.55
N ASN A 387 12.77 -7.68 24.09
CA ASN A 387 13.67 -6.70 24.68
C ASN A 387 13.44 -5.23 24.27
N GLU A 388 12.50 -4.88 23.37
CA GLU A 388 12.44 -3.52 22.80
C GLU A 388 11.26 -2.62 23.22
N LEU A 389 10.23 -3.17 23.89
CA LEU A 389 9.07 -2.42 24.43
C LEU A 389 8.44 -1.40 23.45
N VAL A 390 7.88 -1.88 22.34
CA VAL A 390 7.28 -1.07 21.25
C VAL A 390 5.81 -0.68 21.51
N ILE A 391 5.35 0.45 20.97
CA ILE A 391 3.91 0.80 20.94
C ILE A 391 3.14 -0.26 20.14
N ASP A 392 1.88 -0.51 20.51
CA ASP A 392 0.97 -1.35 19.71
C ASP A 392 0.84 -0.80 18.29
N TYR A 393 1.07 -1.65 17.30
CA TYR A 393 1.03 -1.28 15.89
C TYR A 393 -0.35 -0.77 15.47
N TYR A 394 -1.43 -1.23 16.11
CA TYR A 394 -2.78 -0.76 15.79
C TYR A 394 -3.08 0.66 16.29
N ASP A 395 -2.36 1.19 17.28
CA ASP A 395 -2.55 2.57 17.78
C ASP A 395 -2.33 3.64 16.70
N TYR A 396 -1.60 3.29 15.64
CA TYR A 396 -1.33 4.21 14.53
C TYR A 396 -2.55 4.39 13.64
N ALA A 397 -3.47 3.43 13.60
CA ALA A 397 -4.70 3.49 12.80
C ALA A 397 -5.68 4.53 13.36
N THR A 398 -5.72 4.70 14.68
CA THR A 398 -6.70 5.59 15.34
C THR A 398 -6.19 7.01 15.55
N ASN A 399 -4.88 7.27 15.35
CA ASN A 399 -4.33 8.62 15.46
C ASN A 399 -4.76 9.50 14.25
N PRO A 400 -5.47 10.62 14.47
CA PRO A 400 -5.97 11.48 13.38
C PRO A 400 -4.89 12.32 12.70
N ASN A 401 -3.71 12.47 13.31
CA ASN A 401 -2.60 13.26 12.78
C ASN A 401 -1.58 12.42 12.01
N ILE A 402 -1.82 11.12 11.84
CA ILE A 402 -0.99 10.21 11.04
C ILE A 402 -1.83 9.79 9.84
N ASP A 403 -1.36 10.05 8.62
CA ASP A 403 -2.09 9.76 7.38
C ASP A 403 -1.64 8.43 6.75
N GLY A 404 -0.38 8.03 6.97
CA GLY A 404 0.17 6.82 6.37
C GLY A 404 1.09 6.04 7.30
N VAL A 405 1.19 4.74 7.05
CA VAL A 405 1.91 3.80 7.91
C VAL A 405 2.89 2.96 7.10
N MET A 406 4.10 2.80 7.64
CA MET A 406 5.18 2.02 7.03
C MET A 406 5.57 0.81 7.88
N VAL A 407 5.92 -0.29 7.21
CA VAL A 407 6.59 -1.47 7.80
C VAL A 407 7.91 -1.77 7.07
N CYS A 408 8.85 -2.45 7.72
CA CYS A 408 10.24 -2.58 7.25
C CYS A 408 10.70 -4.05 7.12
N PRO A 409 10.19 -4.85 6.18
CA PRO A 409 10.60 -6.27 6.06
C PRO A 409 11.95 -6.46 5.33
N HIS A 410 12.69 -7.53 5.68
CA HIS A 410 13.97 -7.91 5.05
C HIS A 410 13.83 -8.76 3.78
N ILE A 411 14.29 -8.24 2.63
CA ILE A 411 14.13 -8.87 1.31
C ILE A 411 14.80 -10.25 1.17
N ASP A 412 15.90 -10.46 1.89
CA ASP A 412 16.73 -11.68 1.78
C ASP A 412 16.12 -12.89 2.45
N TYR A 413 15.06 -12.67 3.23
CA TYR A 413 14.24 -13.72 3.82
C TYR A 413 12.89 -13.76 3.11
N PHE A 414 12.88 -13.79 1.78
CA PHE A 414 11.63 -13.86 1.00
C PHE A 414 10.62 -14.90 1.52
N GLU A 415 11.10 -16.08 1.93
CA GLU A 415 10.28 -17.11 2.56
C GLU A 415 9.65 -16.64 3.87
N SER A 416 10.38 -15.89 4.70
CA SER A 416 9.85 -15.28 5.92
C SER A 416 8.88 -14.15 5.57
N ILE A 417 9.20 -13.21 4.66
CA ILE A 417 8.27 -12.13 4.26
C ILE A 417 6.92 -12.68 3.80
N THR A 418 6.95 -13.77 3.04
CA THR A 418 5.73 -14.41 2.54
C THR A 418 5.05 -15.32 3.57
N GLN A 419 5.78 -15.90 4.54
CA GLN A 419 5.18 -16.54 5.72
C GLN A 419 4.52 -15.51 6.64
N MET A 420 5.16 -14.35 6.81
CA MET A 420 4.64 -13.14 7.44
C MET A 420 3.51 -12.50 6.63
N GLY A 421 3.40 -12.83 5.34
CA GLY A 421 2.54 -12.21 4.35
C GLY A 421 1.09 -12.13 4.80
N TYR A 422 0.51 -13.17 5.42
CA TYR A 422 -0.86 -13.09 5.94
C TYR A 422 -1.01 -12.14 7.14
N GLY A 423 0.01 -11.95 7.98
CA GLY A 423 -0.05 -10.96 9.04
C GLY A 423 0.22 -9.54 8.59
N ILE A 424 1.17 -9.34 7.65
CA ILE A 424 1.39 -8.02 7.05
C ILE A 424 0.18 -7.63 6.19
N TYR A 425 -0.40 -8.61 5.50
CA TYR A 425 -1.65 -8.48 4.76
C TYR A 425 -2.78 -7.93 5.63
N ASN A 426 -3.08 -8.64 6.71
CA ASN A 426 -4.14 -8.23 7.64
C ASN A 426 -3.82 -6.91 8.35
N LEU A 427 -2.55 -6.62 8.61
CA LEU A 427 -2.13 -5.35 9.20
C LEU A 427 -2.36 -4.18 8.23
N PHE A 428 -2.01 -4.34 6.95
CA PHE A 428 -2.23 -3.32 5.94
C PHE A 428 -3.71 -3.13 5.65
N LYS A 429 -4.45 -4.24 5.52
CA LYS A 429 -5.91 -4.22 5.43
C LYS A 429 -6.52 -3.40 6.56
N TYR A 430 -6.13 -3.69 7.80
CA TYR A 430 -6.60 -2.94 8.97
C TYR A 430 -6.29 -1.45 8.86
N PHE A 431 -5.07 -1.05 8.49
CA PHE A 431 -4.73 0.37 8.32
C PHE A 431 -5.52 1.04 7.20
N GLN A 432 -5.72 0.35 6.08
CA GLN A 432 -6.47 0.86 4.94
C GLN A 432 -7.96 1.03 5.26
N GLU A 433 -8.56 0.10 6.01
CA GLU A 433 -9.93 0.23 6.53
C GLU A 433 -10.08 1.45 7.46
N HIS A 434 -9.00 1.86 8.11
CA HIS A 434 -8.92 3.05 8.94
C HIS A 434 -8.46 4.31 8.19
N GLY A 435 -8.52 4.29 6.85
CA GLY A 435 -8.23 5.45 6.01
C GLY A 435 -6.74 5.81 5.92
N LYS A 436 -5.84 4.91 6.32
CA LYS A 436 -4.39 5.14 6.21
C LYS A 436 -3.85 4.54 4.93
N PHE A 437 -3.02 5.30 4.21
CA PHE A 437 -2.25 4.69 3.11
C PHE A 437 -1.07 3.90 3.70
N THR A 438 -0.70 2.81 3.03
CA THR A 438 0.32 1.88 3.51
C THR A 438 1.50 1.81 2.55
N PHE A 439 2.70 1.60 3.06
CA PHE A 439 3.89 1.36 2.25
C PHE A 439 4.93 0.55 3.00
N ILE A 440 5.87 -0.04 2.27
CA ILE A 440 6.97 -0.82 2.83
C ILE A 440 8.30 -0.13 2.59
N LYS A 441 9.25 -0.37 3.49
CA LYS A 441 10.68 -0.17 3.29
C LYS A 441 11.33 -1.55 3.18
N LEU A 442 11.80 -1.91 2.00
CA LEU A 442 12.50 -3.18 1.76
C LEU A 442 13.97 -3.05 2.12
N GLU A 443 14.40 -3.84 3.11
CA GLU A 443 15.78 -3.87 3.59
C GLU A 443 16.58 -5.00 2.94
N LYS A 444 17.84 -4.75 2.64
CA LYS A 444 18.77 -5.71 2.06
C LYS A 444 19.90 -6.00 3.05
N TRP A 445 20.04 -7.25 3.45
CA TRP A 445 20.95 -7.77 4.47
C TRP A 445 22.02 -8.73 3.92
N LYS A 446 21.80 -9.34 2.76
CA LYS A 446 22.71 -10.30 2.14
C LYS A 446 22.91 -10.01 0.67
N ASP A 447 24.13 -10.26 0.22
CA ASP A 447 24.51 -10.18 -1.18
C ASP A 447 24.78 -11.58 -1.77
N PRO A 448 24.28 -11.89 -2.97
CA PRO A 448 23.26 -11.18 -3.74
C PRO A 448 21.83 -11.56 -3.31
N VAL A 449 20.87 -10.65 -3.48
CA VAL A 449 19.44 -10.97 -3.32
C VAL A 449 19.00 -11.92 -4.44
N PRO A 450 18.29 -13.02 -4.16
CA PRO A 450 17.78 -13.90 -5.22
C PRO A 450 16.83 -13.13 -6.17
N PRO A 451 17.01 -13.19 -7.51
CA PRO A 451 16.21 -12.40 -8.45
C PRO A 451 14.69 -12.62 -8.33
N ASN A 452 14.26 -13.86 -8.07
CA ASN A 452 12.84 -14.19 -7.94
C ASN A 452 12.20 -13.58 -6.68
N SER A 453 12.97 -13.28 -5.65
CA SER A 453 12.48 -12.70 -4.39
C SER A 453 12.02 -11.26 -4.57
N ILE A 454 12.79 -10.47 -5.33
CA ILE A 454 12.51 -9.05 -5.60
C ILE A 454 11.17 -8.89 -6.33
N GLU A 455 10.98 -9.62 -7.43
CA GLU A 455 9.75 -9.51 -8.24
C GLU A 455 8.51 -9.96 -7.47
N SER A 456 8.62 -11.07 -6.76
CA SER A 456 7.55 -11.66 -5.97
C SER A 456 7.02 -10.72 -4.88
N ILE A 457 7.93 -10.04 -4.18
CA ILE A 457 7.62 -9.02 -3.16
C ILE A 457 6.94 -7.82 -3.81
N LEU A 458 7.49 -7.34 -4.93
CA LEU A 458 6.91 -6.23 -5.68
C LEU A 458 5.45 -6.50 -6.03
N TYR A 459 5.15 -7.68 -6.57
CA TYR A 459 3.78 -8.05 -6.91
C TYR A 459 2.85 -8.08 -5.69
N PHE A 460 3.28 -8.75 -4.61
CA PHE A 460 2.44 -8.92 -3.42
C PHE A 460 2.01 -7.56 -2.83
N PHE A 461 2.97 -6.68 -2.57
CA PHE A 461 2.67 -5.39 -1.94
C PHE A 461 1.99 -4.42 -2.89
N THR A 462 2.32 -4.45 -4.18
CA THR A 462 1.62 -3.64 -5.17
C THR A 462 0.16 -4.05 -5.28
N ALA A 463 -0.15 -5.36 -5.30
CA ALA A 463 -1.51 -5.86 -5.38
C ALA A 463 -2.35 -5.34 -4.20
N MET A 464 -1.80 -5.38 -2.98
CA MET A 464 -2.43 -4.81 -1.79
C MET A 464 -2.58 -3.27 -1.82
N GLY A 465 -2.12 -2.60 -2.86
CA GLY A 465 -2.15 -1.15 -2.97
C GLY A 465 -1.10 -0.43 -2.13
N ALA A 466 -0.09 -1.13 -1.63
CA ALA A 466 0.96 -0.52 -0.83
C ALA A 466 2.04 0.16 -1.68
N GLY A 467 2.60 1.25 -1.14
CA GLY A 467 3.83 1.85 -1.65
C GLY A 467 5.07 0.98 -1.39
N ILE A 468 6.12 1.20 -2.17
CA ILE A 468 7.36 0.44 -2.12
C ILE A 468 8.57 1.37 -2.12
N LEU A 469 9.23 1.48 -0.97
CA LEU A 469 10.53 2.12 -0.84
C LEU A 469 11.61 1.07 -0.65
N TRP A 470 12.78 1.33 -1.23
CA TRP A 470 13.95 0.47 -1.17
C TRP A 470 15.00 1.11 -0.28
N ASP A 471 15.67 0.36 0.60
CA ASP A 471 16.87 0.90 1.25
C ASP A 471 17.86 1.43 0.19
N MET A 472 18.70 2.41 0.51
CA MET A 472 19.71 2.92 -0.42
C MET A 472 20.90 1.97 -0.56
N GLY A 473 21.11 1.05 0.40
CA GLY A 473 22.26 0.16 0.43
C GLY A 473 23.58 0.92 0.64
N GLY A 474 24.57 0.29 1.26
CA GLY A 474 25.89 0.90 1.38
C GLY A 474 25.99 2.07 2.37
N ILE A 475 24.97 2.38 3.19
CA ILE A 475 25.00 3.47 4.17
C ILE A 475 24.91 2.89 5.60
N PRO A 476 26.02 2.80 6.35
CA PRO A 476 26.04 2.18 7.68
C PRO A 476 25.09 2.87 8.65
N ALA A 477 24.21 2.12 9.32
CA ALA A 477 23.40 2.67 10.39
C ALA A 477 24.28 2.99 11.61
N PHE A 478 24.20 4.23 12.11
CA PHE A 478 24.81 4.71 13.37
C PHE A 478 26.32 5.01 13.33
N GLY A 479 26.67 6.11 13.99
CA GLY A 479 28.04 6.67 14.08
C GLY A 479 28.99 5.89 15.00
N GLU A 480 29.04 4.57 14.86
CA GLU A 480 30.13 3.74 15.36
C GLU A 480 30.98 3.29 14.16
N ASP A 481 32.24 2.92 14.41
CA ASP A 481 33.15 2.33 13.41
C ASP A 481 32.64 0.94 12.97
N LEU A 482 31.43 0.87 12.42
CA LEU A 482 30.81 -0.36 11.95
C LEU A 482 31.50 -0.77 10.67
N THR A 483 32.22 -1.90 10.73
CA THR A 483 32.84 -2.44 9.55
C THR A 483 31.77 -3.11 8.67
N PRO A 484 31.87 -3.05 7.34
CA PRO A 484 31.02 -3.84 6.44
C PRO A 484 31.03 -5.36 6.71
N GLU A 485 31.98 -5.84 7.51
CA GLU A 485 32.09 -7.24 7.94
C GLU A 485 31.12 -7.56 9.10
N ASP A 486 30.77 -6.57 9.94
CA ASP A 486 29.84 -6.70 11.07
C ASP A 486 28.37 -6.52 10.65
N TYR A 487 28.12 -5.69 9.62
CA TYR A 487 26.78 -5.34 9.11
C TYR A 487 26.75 -5.36 7.56
N PRO A 488 26.64 -6.55 6.94
CA PRO A 488 26.73 -6.72 5.49
C PRO A 488 25.60 -6.03 4.70
N GLU A 489 24.48 -5.65 5.33
CA GLU A 489 23.42 -4.81 4.73
C GLU A 489 23.94 -3.48 4.15
N PHE A 490 25.02 -2.96 4.73
CA PHE A 490 25.62 -1.68 4.36
C PHE A 490 26.90 -1.85 3.53
N SER A 491 27.15 -3.04 3.01
CA SER A 491 28.41 -3.37 2.34
C SER A 491 28.42 -3.00 0.85
N SER A 492 27.28 -2.99 0.15
CA SER A 492 27.21 -2.67 -1.27
C SER A 492 25.93 -1.93 -1.71
N GLU A 493 26.06 -1.07 -2.73
CA GLU A 493 24.90 -0.52 -3.45
C GLU A 493 24.28 -1.60 -4.36
N TYR A 494 22.99 -1.49 -4.69
CA TYR A 494 22.35 -2.39 -5.64
C TYR A 494 23.11 -2.46 -6.97
N ALA A 495 23.24 -3.67 -7.54
CA ALA A 495 23.78 -3.85 -8.88
C ALA A 495 22.86 -3.24 -9.94
N GLU A 496 23.39 -3.00 -11.15
CA GLU A 496 22.59 -2.48 -12.27
C GLU A 496 21.39 -3.39 -12.61
N ALA A 497 21.58 -4.70 -12.55
CA ALA A 497 20.51 -5.68 -12.76
C ALA A 497 19.44 -5.61 -11.67
N GLU A 498 19.82 -5.42 -10.40
CA GLU A 498 18.86 -5.27 -9.29
C GLU A 498 18.09 -3.95 -9.44
N ARG A 499 18.77 -2.84 -9.74
CA ARG A 499 18.11 -1.55 -10.02
C ARG A 499 17.15 -1.64 -11.21
N ALA A 500 17.48 -2.41 -12.24
CA ALA A 500 16.56 -2.65 -13.35
C ALA A 500 15.26 -3.30 -12.86
N ILE A 501 15.30 -4.26 -11.94
CA ILE A 501 14.10 -4.88 -11.36
C ILE A 501 13.37 -3.89 -10.42
N ILE A 502 14.09 -3.13 -9.59
CA ILE A 502 13.50 -2.10 -8.71
C ILE A 502 12.68 -1.08 -9.50
N ASN A 503 13.19 -0.64 -10.65
CA ASN A 503 12.52 0.30 -11.55
C ASN A 503 11.18 -0.23 -12.09
N ARG A 504 10.94 -1.54 -12.01
CA ARG A 504 9.67 -2.15 -12.37
C ARG A 504 8.55 -1.80 -11.40
N SER A 505 8.88 -1.44 -10.15
CA SER A 505 7.89 -1.10 -9.11
C SER A 505 6.89 -0.06 -9.57
N TRP A 506 7.34 0.99 -10.26
CA TRP A 506 6.44 2.02 -10.79
C TRP A 506 5.46 1.44 -11.82
N TYR A 507 5.93 0.69 -12.80
CA TYR A 507 5.05 0.06 -13.80
C TYR A 507 4.03 -0.87 -13.16
N LEU A 508 4.46 -1.67 -12.17
CA LEU A 508 3.55 -2.54 -11.43
C LEU A 508 2.48 -1.74 -10.71
N THR A 509 2.80 -0.61 -10.07
CA THR A 509 1.79 0.25 -9.44
C THR A 509 0.81 0.90 -10.42
N GLN A 510 1.09 0.86 -11.73
CA GLN A 510 0.16 1.35 -12.74
C GLN A 510 -0.65 0.22 -13.39
N THR A 511 -0.09 -0.99 -13.47
CA THR A 511 -0.68 -2.13 -14.19
C THR A 511 -1.37 -3.13 -13.29
N VAL A 512 -0.82 -3.35 -12.10
CA VAL A 512 -1.36 -4.29 -11.12
C VAL A 512 -2.53 -3.60 -10.46
N PRO A 513 -3.72 -4.19 -10.55
CA PRO A 513 -4.88 -3.61 -9.92
C PRO A 513 -4.74 -3.61 -8.42
N HIS A 514 -5.22 -2.54 -7.81
CA HIS A 514 -5.15 -2.39 -6.37
C HIS A 514 -6.54 -2.47 -5.75
N PHE A 515 -6.62 -3.06 -4.58
CA PHE A 515 -7.90 -3.34 -3.96
C PHE A 515 -7.86 -3.08 -2.47
N LEU A 516 -9.02 -2.72 -1.93
CA LEU A 516 -9.25 -2.86 -0.50
C LEU A 516 -9.75 -4.29 -0.30
N PRO A 517 -9.09 -5.09 0.55
CA PRO A 517 -9.55 -6.44 0.81
C PRO A 517 -11.01 -6.50 1.27
N ARG A 518 -11.74 -7.55 0.90
CA ARG A 518 -13.16 -7.68 1.32
C ARG A 518 -13.26 -7.83 2.84
N ARG A 519 -14.34 -7.33 3.44
CA ARG A 519 -14.67 -7.65 4.83
C ARG A 519 -15.15 -9.09 4.94
N GLU A 520 -14.47 -9.86 5.77
CA GLU A 520 -14.72 -11.28 5.95
C GLU A 520 -15.86 -11.54 6.92
N LYS A 521 -16.37 -12.78 6.92
CA LYS A 521 -17.37 -13.25 7.90
C LYS A 521 -16.77 -14.02 9.06
N PHE A 522 -15.44 -14.18 9.06
CA PHE A 522 -14.65 -14.64 10.19
C PHE A 522 -13.61 -13.57 10.54
N ALA A 523 -13.47 -13.26 11.83
CA ALA A 523 -12.42 -12.36 12.31
C ALA A 523 -11.64 -12.96 13.46
N PHE A 524 -10.33 -12.71 13.52
CA PHE A 524 -9.61 -12.82 14.78
C PHE A 524 -9.80 -11.56 15.60
N ILE A 525 -10.05 -11.73 16.90
CA ILE A 525 -9.91 -10.63 17.84
C ILE A 525 -8.48 -10.63 18.34
N ASP A 526 -7.82 -9.49 18.26
CA ASP A 526 -6.43 -9.34 18.64
C ASP A 526 -6.23 -8.30 19.74
N ASP A 527 -5.31 -8.62 20.64
CA ASP A 527 -4.93 -7.78 21.76
C ASP A 527 -3.45 -8.05 22.12
N PRO A 528 -2.51 -7.50 21.33
CA PRO A 528 -1.13 -7.95 21.33
C PRO A 528 -0.38 -7.59 22.61
N TRP A 529 -0.71 -6.48 23.26
CA TRP A 529 0.06 -5.98 24.41
C TRP A 529 -0.20 -6.72 25.73
N PRO A 530 -1.45 -6.94 26.17
CA PRO A 530 -1.73 -7.79 27.33
C PRO A 530 -1.22 -9.22 27.10
N SER A 531 -1.39 -9.74 25.89
CA SER A 531 -0.95 -11.10 25.54
C SER A 531 0.58 -11.27 25.56
N ALA A 532 1.34 -10.19 25.36
CA ALA A 532 2.79 -10.19 25.39
C ALA A 532 3.41 -10.34 26.80
N MET A 533 2.64 -10.16 27.87
CA MET A 533 3.15 -10.03 29.24
C MET A 533 2.93 -11.26 30.14
N ASP A 534 2.20 -12.29 29.68
CA ASP A 534 1.75 -13.40 30.53
C ASP A 534 2.29 -14.78 30.17
N ASN A 535 3.24 -14.87 29.22
CA ASN A 535 3.85 -16.14 28.86
C ASN A 535 4.97 -16.54 29.85
N GLN A 536 4.61 -17.34 30.85
CA GLN A 536 5.44 -17.57 32.05
C GLN A 536 6.34 -18.82 32.07
N GLU A 537 6.49 -19.62 31.01
CA GLU A 537 7.28 -20.86 31.12
C GLU A 537 8.43 -20.97 30.12
N THR A 538 9.46 -20.15 30.35
CA THR A 538 10.82 -20.42 29.89
C THR A 538 11.48 -21.49 30.78
N GLY A 539 11.15 -22.75 30.59
CA GLY A 539 12.03 -23.83 31.02
C GLY A 539 13.23 -23.87 30.09
N TYR A 540 14.37 -23.27 30.47
CA TYR A 540 15.63 -23.33 29.71
C TYR A 540 15.93 -24.80 29.37
N MET A 541 15.79 -25.14 28.09
CA MET A 541 16.18 -26.42 27.54
C MET A 541 17.13 -26.04 26.41
N GLU A 542 18.42 -26.27 26.64
CA GLU A 542 19.48 -26.06 25.65
C GLU A 542 19.00 -26.57 24.28
N ASP A 543 19.15 -25.71 23.26
CA ASP A 543 19.04 -26.01 21.82
C ASP A 543 17.65 -26.06 21.15
N LYS A 544 16.52 -25.63 21.78
CA LYS A 544 15.19 -25.66 21.12
C LYS A 544 14.35 -24.37 21.19
N TYR A 545 14.98 -23.21 21.39
CA TYR A 545 14.32 -22.00 21.89
C TYR A 545 13.91 -20.93 20.88
N TRP A 546 13.99 -21.17 19.58
CA TRP A 546 13.93 -20.04 18.64
C TRP A 546 12.59 -19.29 18.59
N LEU A 547 11.52 -19.70 19.26
CA LEU A 547 10.23 -19.00 19.17
C LEU A 547 9.39 -18.81 20.45
N SER A 548 9.59 -19.51 21.56
CA SER A 548 8.65 -19.49 22.72
C SER A 548 8.58 -18.15 23.48
N CYS A 549 9.35 -17.15 23.04
CA CYS A 549 9.50 -15.81 23.61
C CYS A 549 8.82 -14.69 22.81
N TYR A 550 8.16 -14.97 21.68
CA TYR A 550 7.67 -13.93 20.78
C TYR A 550 6.29 -13.36 21.13
N LYS A 551 6.24 -12.04 21.36
CA LYS A 551 5.03 -11.24 21.68
C LYS A 551 4.01 -11.33 20.54
N GLY A 552 2.75 -11.66 20.84
CA GLY A 552 1.65 -11.65 19.86
C GLY A 552 1.73 -12.67 18.72
N LEU A 553 2.84 -13.42 18.59
CA LEU A 553 3.12 -14.28 17.44
C LEU A 553 2.10 -15.43 17.28
N ASP A 554 1.39 -15.81 18.34
CA ASP A 554 0.42 -16.90 18.29
C ASP A 554 -0.75 -16.65 17.36
N ARG A 555 -1.31 -15.44 17.42
CA ARG A 555 -2.39 -15.05 16.52
C ARG A 555 -1.88 -14.98 15.08
N TYR A 556 -0.66 -14.49 14.87
CA TYR A 556 -0.04 -14.45 13.55
C TYR A 556 0.28 -15.83 12.98
N ALA A 557 0.77 -16.75 13.80
CA ALA A 557 1.02 -18.13 13.43
C ALA A 557 -0.30 -18.85 13.11
N ALA A 558 -1.36 -18.61 13.88
CA ALA A 558 -2.70 -19.11 13.58
C ALA A 558 -3.23 -18.53 12.26
N GLY A 559 -3.06 -17.23 12.03
CA GLY A 559 -3.40 -16.57 10.77
C GLY A 559 -2.63 -17.13 9.58
N PHE A 560 -1.36 -17.46 9.76
CA PHE A 560 -0.56 -18.13 8.73
C PHE A 560 -1.15 -19.50 8.36
N MET A 561 -1.59 -20.30 9.35
CA MET A 561 -2.27 -21.56 9.08
C MET A 561 -3.60 -21.41 8.34
N PHE A 562 -4.36 -20.36 8.64
CA PHE A 562 -5.57 -20.03 7.90
C PHE A 562 -5.23 -19.71 6.45
N GLY A 563 -4.22 -18.88 6.22
CA GLY A 563 -3.71 -18.58 4.89
C GLY A 563 -3.22 -19.81 4.11
N CYS A 564 -2.50 -20.73 4.77
CA CYS A 564 -2.12 -22.02 4.19
C CYS A 564 -3.32 -22.90 3.81
N ALA A 565 -4.43 -22.79 4.56
CA ALA A 565 -5.69 -23.47 4.24
C ALA A 565 -6.50 -22.75 3.13
N GLY A 566 -6.00 -21.62 2.62
CA GLY A 566 -6.66 -20.76 1.64
C GLY A 566 -7.85 -20.00 2.23
N LEU A 567 -7.77 -19.62 3.50
CA LEU A 567 -8.83 -18.95 4.26
C LEU A 567 -8.45 -17.50 4.55
N GLU A 568 -9.32 -16.58 4.15
CA GLU A 568 -9.23 -15.16 4.47
C GLU A 568 -9.99 -14.83 5.76
N PHE A 569 -9.52 -13.85 6.51
CA PHE A 569 -10.14 -13.38 7.74
C PHE A 569 -9.94 -11.87 7.93
N ASP A 570 -10.75 -11.27 8.80
CA ASP A 570 -10.51 -9.91 9.30
C ASP A 570 -9.75 -9.96 10.63
N VAL A 571 -9.17 -8.83 11.03
CA VAL A 571 -8.68 -8.65 12.41
C VAL A 571 -9.37 -7.43 13.02
N VAL A 572 -9.89 -7.60 14.23
CA VAL A 572 -10.55 -6.54 15.00
C VAL A 572 -9.87 -6.43 16.36
N GLN A 573 -9.68 -5.21 16.86
CA GLN A 573 -9.07 -5.02 18.18
C GLN A 573 -10.07 -5.19 19.33
N ALA A 574 -9.59 -5.72 20.45
CA ALA A 574 -10.38 -5.85 21.67
C ALA A 574 -10.95 -4.49 22.15
N ASP A 575 -10.15 -3.43 22.11
CA ASP A 575 -10.57 -2.08 22.52
C ASP A 575 -11.66 -1.50 21.62
N GLU A 576 -11.61 -1.75 20.32
CA GLU A 576 -12.66 -1.33 19.39
C GLU A 576 -13.98 -2.04 19.67
N ILE A 577 -13.92 -3.32 20.01
CA ILE A 577 -15.10 -4.11 20.40
C ILE A 577 -15.67 -3.62 21.73
N ILE A 578 -14.81 -3.23 22.69
CA ILE A 578 -15.25 -2.65 23.96
C ILE A 578 -15.97 -1.32 23.73
N ILE A 579 -15.45 -0.48 22.84
CA ILE A 579 -16.04 0.82 22.48
C ILE A 579 -17.32 0.65 21.66
N ASN A 580 -17.32 -0.28 20.70
CA ASN A 580 -18.42 -0.55 19.79
C ASN A 580 -18.70 -2.06 19.65
N PRO A 581 -19.47 -2.66 20.57
CA PRO A 581 -19.78 -4.09 20.53
C PRO A 581 -20.55 -4.54 19.28
N GLU A 582 -21.24 -3.60 18.59
CA GLU A 582 -22.01 -3.91 17.38
C GLU A 582 -21.13 -4.32 16.19
N LEU A 583 -19.82 -4.04 16.23
CA LEU A 583 -18.85 -4.53 15.23
C LEU A 583 -18.91 -6.05 15.07
N LEU A 584 -19.20 -6.79 16.15
CA LEU A 584 -19.30 -8.25 16.09
C LEU A 584 -20.48 -8.75 15.24
N ASN A 585 -21.49 -7.91 14.97
CA ASN A 585 -22.65 -8.30 14.16
C ASN A 585 -22.29 -8.56 12.70
N ASP A 586 -21.16 -8.04 12.22
CA ASP A 586 -20.68 -8.24 10.85
C ASP A 586 -20.12 -9.66 10.62
N TYR A 587 -19.79 -10.37 11.71
CA TYR A 587 -19.11 -11.66 11.70
C TYR A 587 -20.05 -12.82 12.08
N LYS A 588 -19.84 -13.98 11.44
CA LYS A 588 -20.51 -15.24 11.78
C LYS A 588 -19.80 -15.96 12.92
N ALA A 589 -18.48 -15.81 12.98
CA ALA A 589 -17.65 -16.35 14.05
C ALA A 589 -16.43 -15.46 14.28
N VAL A 590 -15.91 -15.50 15.51
CA VAL A 590 -14.64 -14.86 15.85
C VAL A 590 -13.68 -15.84 16.50
N GLY A 591 -12.40 -15.71 16.16
CA GLY A 591 -11.30 -16.46 16.74
C GLY A 591 -10.66 -15.71 17.91
N LEU A 592 -10.46 -16.41 19.02
CA LEU A 592 -9.72 -15.94 20.19
C LEU A 592 -8.49 -16.84 20.36
N VAL A 593 -7.30 -16.33 20.03
CA VAL A 593 -6.06 -17.11 20.05
C VAL A 593 -5.15 -16.55 21.13
N ASN A 594 -4.99 -17.29 22.24
CA ASN A 594 -4.13 -16.88 23.36
C ASN A 594 -4.39 -15.45 23.85
N ILE A 595 -5.66 -15.02 23.92
CA ILE A 595 -6.01 -13.76 24.58
C ILE A 595 -6.02 -14.03 26.09
N PHE A 596 -4.86 -13.84 26.72
CA PHE A 596 -4.60 -14.28 28.08
C PHE A 596 -5.40 -13.51 29.13
N ARG A 597 -5.36 -12.17 29.06
CA ARG A 597 -6.07 -11.26 29.98
C ARG A 597 -7.36 -10.79 29.36
N MET A 598 -8.41 -10.76 30.18
CA MET A 598 -9.70 -10.22 29.75
C MET A 598 -10.37 -9.46 30.89
N ASN A 599 -10.77 -8.22 30.60
CA ASN A 599 -11.61 -7.46 31.52
C ASN A 599 -13.07 -7.96 31.46
N GLU A 600 -13.85 -7.60 32.50
CA GLU A 600 -15.24 -8.04 32.63
C GLU A 600 -16.13 -7.57 31.48
N THR A 601 -15.95 -6.34 31.01
CA THR A 601 -16.73 -5.75 29.92
C THR A 601 -16.55 -6.57 28.64
N PHE A 602 -15.31 -6.88 28.27
CA PHE A 602 -14.98 -7.63 27.08
C PHE A 602 -15.55 -9.07 27.12
N VAL A 603 -15.40 -9.77 28.25
CA VAL A 603 -16.00 -11.11 28.42
C VAL A 603 -17.53 -11.06 28.33
N ASN A 604 -18.18 -10.05 28.92
CA ASN A 604 -19.62 -9.86 28.81
C ASN A 604 -20.07 -9.69 27.34
N ILE A 605 -19.32 -8.90 26.56
CA ILE A 605 -19.61 -8.68 25.13
C ILE A 605 -19.52 -9.99 24.37
N LEU A 606 -18.44 -10.76 24.52
CA LEU A 606 -18.26 -12.04 23.82
C LEU A 606 -19.28 -13.10 24.23
N VAL A 607 -19.65 -13.15 25.52
CA VAL A 607 -20.72 -14.02 26.01
C VAL A 607 -22.06 -13.64 25.39
N ASN A 608 -22.36 -12.34 25.28
CA ASN A 608 -23.59 -11.87 24.63
C ASN A 608 -23.59 -12.21 23.13
N TYR A 609 -22.47 -12.00 22.44
CA TYR A 609 -22.31 -12.36 21.03
C TYR A 609 -22.57 -13.85 20.81
N ARG A 610 -21.94 -14.73 21.60
CA ARG A 610 -22.19 -16.18 21.56
C ARG A 610 -23.66 -16.53 21.81
N ASN A 611 -24.27 -15.94 22.83
CA ASN A 611 -25.66 -16.21 23.18
C ASN A 611 -26.65 -15.74 22.09
N ASN A 612 -26.24 -14.80 21.24
CA ASN A 612 -26.98 -14.31 20.08
C ASN A 612 -26.54 -15.01 18.78
N GLU A 613 -26.24 -16.31 18.84
CA GLU A 613 -25.87 -17.17 17.70
C GLU A 613 -24.52 -16.85 17.01
N GLY A 614 -23.68 -16.02 17.62
CA GLY A 614 -22.30 -15.79 17.18
C GLY A 614 -21.40 -17.00 17.48
N GLY A 615 -20.51 -17.34 16.55
CA GLY A 615 -19.55 -18.43 16.73
C GLY A 615 -18.28 -18.01 17.49
N LEU A 616 -17.80 -18.85 18.41
CA LEU A 616 -16.53 -18.64 19.10
C LEU A 616 -15.57 -19.78 18.81
N PHE A 617 -14.44 -19.46 18.17
CA PHE A 617 -13.30 -20.36 18.05
C PHE A 617 -12.25 -19.99 19.10
N ILE A 618 -12.10 -20.80 20.15
CA ILE A 618 -11.24 -20.50 21.29
C ILE A 618 -9.99 -21.38 21.22
N ALA A 619 -8.84 -20.78 20.96
CA ALA A 619 -7.58 -21.49 20.85
C ALA A 619 -6.61 -21.17 22.01
N GLY A 620 -5.83 -22.19 22.38
CA GLY A 620 -4.78 -22.11 23.40
C GLY A 620 -5.29 -21.72 24.79
N ARG A 621 -4.58 -20.83 25.49
CA ARG A 621 -4.80 -20.39 26.87
C ARG A 621 -5.56 -19.06 26.95
N THR A 622 -6.60 -18.92 26.15
CA THR A 622 -7.49 -17.75 26.17
C THR A 622 -8.31 -17.70 27.47
N GLY A 623 -8.44 -16.51 28.06
CA GLY A 623 -9.34 -16.25 29.20
C GLY A 623 -8.91 -16.91 30.51
N VAL A 624 -7.60 -16.94 30.77
CA VAL A 624 -7.04 -17.57 31.98
C VAL A 624 -6.61 -16.55 33.04
N PHE A 625 -6.51 -15.26 32.69
CA PHE A 625 -6.18 -14.17 33.61
C PHE A 625 -7.22 -13.03 33.57
N ASP A 626 -7.36 -12.32 34.69
CA ASP A 626 -8.09 -11.05 34.75
C ASP A 626 -7.30 -9.88 34.15
N GLU A 627 -7.90 -8.68 34.10
CA GLU A 627 -7.27 -7.48 33.55
C GLU A 627 -6.00 -7.04 34.31
N TYR A 628 -5.84 -7.46 35.57
CA TYR A 628 -4.69 -7.13 36.42
C TYR A 628 -3.58 -8.20 36.35
N GLY A 629 -3.83 -9.33 35.67
CA GLY A 629 -2.90 -10.44 35.51
C GLY A 629 -3.03 -11.55 36.57
N ALA A 630 -4.07 -11.52 37.40
CA ALA A 630 -4.35 -12.61 38.33
C ALA A 630 -5.00 -13.78 37.61
N GLN A 631 -4.65 -15.02 37.98
CA GLN A 631 -5.29 -16.19 37.38
C GLN A 631 -6.78 -16.20 37.72
N ASP A 632 -7.62 -16.14 36.70
CA ASP A 632 -9.07 -16.18 36.83
C ASP A 632 -9.66 -17.00 35.67
N ILE A 633 -9.70 -18.32 35.88
CA ILE A 633 -10.23 -19.28 34.90
C ILE A 633 -11.74 -19.10 34.66
N SER A 634 -12.43 -18.31 35.48
CA SER A 634 -13.87 -18.08 35.33
C SER A 634 -14.20 -17.34 34.03
N LYS A 635 -13.24 -16.57 33.49
CA LYS A 635 -13.39 -15.93 32.17
C LYS A 635 -13.55 -16.99 31.08
N LEU A 636 -12.65 -17.98 30.99
CA LEU A 636 -12.77 -19.11 30.08
C LEU A 636 -14.07 -19.92 30.32
N GLN A 637 -14.43 -20.22 31.58
CA GLN A 637 -15.68 -20.93 31.88
C GLN A 637 -16.91 -20.22 31.29
N ARG A 638 -16.94 -18.89 31.41
CA ARG A 638 -18.02 -18.07 30.89
C ARG A 638 -18.05 -18.06 29.36
N LEU A 639 -16.90 -18.01 28.69
CA LEU A 639 -16.81 -18.10 27.21
C LEU A 639 -17.24 -19.47 26.69
N LEU A 640 -16.91 -20.56 27.40
CA LEU A 640 -17.38 -21.91 27.10
C LEU A 640 -18.86 -22.14 27.47
N GLY A 641 -19.45 -21.25 28.27
CA GLY A 641 -20.85 -21.38 28.68
C GLY A 641 -21.06 -22.55 29.64
N ILE A 642 -20.10 -22.76 30.54
CA ILE A 642 -20.11 -23.82 31.54
C ILE A 642 -20.04 -23.21 32.95
N SER A 643 -20.62 -23.92 33.91
CA SER A 643 -20.49 -23.62 35.36
C SER A 643 -19.61 -24.64 36.09
N ILE A 644 -19.08 -25.62 35.36
CA ILE A 644 -18.26 -26.70 35.89
C ILE A 644 -16.82 -26.18 36.06
N PRO A 645 -16.15 -26.44 37.20
CA PRO A 645 -14.76 -26.05 37.42
C PRO A 645 -13.82 -26.56 36.33
N ILE A 646 -12.90 -25.70 35.88
CA ILE A 646 -11.82 -26.05 34.96
C ILE A 646 -10.54 -26.30 35.79
N SER A 647 -9.81 -27.36 35.42
CA SER A 647 -8.44 -27.63 35.88
C SER A 647 -7.47 -27.55 34.70
N GLU A 648 -6.18 -27.31 34.94
CA GLU A 648 -5.15 -27.35 33.89
C GLU A 648 -4.34 -28.65 33.96
N TYR A 649 -4.26 -29.36 32.85
CA TYR A 649 -3.39 -30.53 32.68
C TYR A 649 -2.04 -30.09 32.09
N LYS A 650 -0.97 -30.28 32.87
CA LYS A 650 0.40 -29.97 32.43
C LYS A 650 0.97 -31.09 31.57
N VAL A 651 1.24 -30.81 30.31
CA VAL A 651 1.80 -31.77 29.34
C VAL A 651 3.33 -31.82 29.47
N ASN A 652 3.90 -33.02 29.34
CA ASN A 652 5.34 -33.20 29.41
C ASN A 652 5.97 -33.12 28.01
N ILE A 653 6.32 -31.91 27.59
CA ILE A 653 6.92 -31.63 26.27
C ILE A 653 8.26 -32.34 26.01
N THR A 654 8.92 -32.87 27.05
CA THR A 654 10.19 -33.62 26.89
C THR A 654 9.99 -35.04 26.36
N LYS A 655 8.74 -35.51 26.28
CA LYS A 655 8.38 -36.85 25.83
C LYS A 655 7.56 -36.76 24.53
N PRO A 656 8.09 -37.21 23.38
CA PRO A 656 7.39 -37.10 22.09
C PRO A 656 6.00 -37.75 22.06
N GLN A 657 5.77 -38.82 22.82
CA GLN A 657 4.45 -39.44 22.93
C GLN A 657 3.40 -38.57 23.63
N ASP A 658 3.84 -37.61 24.46
CA ASP A 658 3.00 -36.67 25.18
C ASP A 658 2.71 -35.40 24.36
N THR A 659 3.33 -35.23 23.17
CA THR A 659 3.11 -34.08 22.28
C THR A 659 2.17 -34.38 21.11
N THR A 660 1.74 -35.63 20.93
CA THR A 660 0.80 -36.02 19.86
C THR A 660 -0.63 -36.17 20.35
N TRP A 661 -1.60 -35.99 19.46
CA TRP A 661 -3.02 -36.17 19.73
C TRP A 661 -3.76 -36.67 18.48
N ASN A 662 -4.97 -37.19 18.63
CA ASN A 662 -5.71 -37.83 17.54
C ASN A 662 -7.13 -37.29 17.44
N PHE A 663 -7.63 -37.19 16.21
CA PHE A 663 -9.05 -37.03 15.97
C PHE A 663 -9.80 -38.34 16.23
N VAL A 664 -11.06 -38.24 16.62
CA VAL A 664 -11.96 -39.39 16.73
C VAL A 664 -12.23 -40.01 15.35
N SER A 665 -12.68 -41.26 15.31
CA SER A 665 -12.93 -41.99 14.05
C SER A 665 -14.21 -41.58 13.32
N SER A 666 -15.03 -40.73 13.92
CA SER A 666 -16.28 -40.23 13.33
C SER A 666 -16.86 -39.10 14.18
N ASP A 667 -17.49 -38.12 13.54
CA ASP A 667 -18.27 -37.07 14.18
C ASP A 667 -19.38 -36.59 13.22
N ALA A 668 -20.44 -35.98 13.76
CA ALA A 668 -21.61 -35.55 12.98
C ALA A 668 -21.59 -34.06 12.62
N SER A 669 -20.67 -33.25 13.15
CA SER A 669 -20.64 -31.80 12.89
C SER A 669 -20.07 -31.45 11.52
N GLY A 670 -19.30 -32.36 10.91
CA GLY A 670 -18.52 -32.09 9.71
C GLY A 670 -17.13 -31.50 9.97
N LEU A 671 -16.79 -31.10 11.20
CA LEU A 671 -15.49 -30.49 11.55
C LEU A 671 -14.29 -31.37 11.20
N ILE A 672 -14.45 -32.70 11.19
CA ILE A 672 -13.37 -33.66 10.90
C ILE A 672 -13.58 -34.46 9.61
N ASN A 673 -14.47 -34.01 8.72
CA ASN A 673 -14.69 -34.66 7.44
C ASN A 673 -13.36 -34.83 6.68
N GLY A 674 -13.02 -36.06 6.32
CA GLY A 674 -11.81 -36.41 5.57
C GLY A 674 -10.53 -36.55 6.42
N ILE A 675 -10.60 -36.29 7.72
CA ILE A 675 -9.46 -36.39 8.66
C ILE A 675 -9.78 -37.26 9.88
N GLU A 676 -10.79 -38.12 9.78
CA GLU A 676 -11.21 -39.01 10.85
C GLU A 676 -10.08 -39.96 11.27
N GLY A 677 -9.84 -40.06 12.58
CA GLY A 677 -8.78 -40.91 13.13
C GLY A 677 -7.34 -40.46 12.83
N LYS A 678 -7.15 -39.30 12.18
CA LYS A 678 -5.81 -38.79 11.87
C LYS A 678 -5.10 -38.29 13.15
N THR A 679 -3.79 -38.47 13.17
CA THR A 679 -2.91 -38.00 14.24
C THR A 679 -2.33 -36.64 13.89
N VAL A 680 -2.21 -35.77 14.88
CA VAL A 680 -1.58 -34.44 14.81
C VAL A 680 -0.51 -34.34 15.90
N ASP A 681 0.63 -33.69 15.63
CA ASP A 681 1.72 -33.51 16.60
C ASP A 681 1.89 -32.05 16.98
N ASN A 682 1.90 -31.69 18.26
CA ASN A 682 2.08 -30.30 18.70
C ASN A 682 3.10 -30.22 19.85
N TYR A 683 4.30 -29.73 19.52
CA TYR A 683 5.39 -29.52 20.48
C TYR A 683 5.14 -28.38 21.49
N SER A 684 3.97 -27.74 21.44
CA SER A 684 3.62 -26.58 22.27
C SER A 684 2.47 -26.84 23.25
N PHE A 685 2.10 -28.10 23.48
CA PHE A 685 1.23 -28.44 24.59
C PHE A 685 1.94 -28.21 25.92
N TYR A 686 1.60 -27.15 26.64
CA TYR A 686 2.13 -26.96 27.99
C TYR A 686 1.03 -27.11 29.04
N HIS A 687 -0.10 -26.41 28.86
CA HIS A 687 -1.29 -26.54 29.71
C HIS A 687 -2.52 -26.73 28.85
N ILE A 688 -3.33 -27.74 29.15
CA ILE A 688 -4.61 -28.00 28.50
C ILE A 688 -5.72 -27.82 29.54
N PRO A 689 -6.69 -26.92 29.33
CA PRO A 689 -7.90 -26.86 30.14
C PRO A 689 -8.69 -28.17 30.10
N THR A 690 -9.10 -28.64 31.28
CA THR A 690 -9.81 -29.90 31.48
C THR A 690 -11.02 -29.68 32.37
N PHE A 691 -12.12 -30.32 32.02
CA PHE A 691 -13.37 -30.32 32.76
C PHE A 691 -14.17 -31.57 32.37
N ASP A 692 -15.26 -31.85 33.07
CA ASP A 692 -16.18 -32.92 32.69
C ASP A 692 -16.93 -32.53 31.40
N TYR A 693 -16.38 -32.96 30.25
CA TYR A 693 -16.84 -32.56 28.92
C TYR A 693 -18.29 -33.02 28.66
N ASP A 694 -18.61 -34.26 29.03
CA ASP A 694 -19.95 -34.84 28.87
C ASP A 694 -20.97 -34.11 29.74
N ALA A 695 -20.65 -33.85 31.02
CA ALA A 695 -21.54 -33.10 31.90
C ALA A 695 -21.70 -31.63 31.47
N ALA A 696 -20.70 -31.06 30.79
CA ALA A 696 -20.77 -29.73 30.20
C ALA A 696 -21.57 -29.69 28.87
N GLY A 697 -21.86 -30.86 28.28
CA GLY A 697 -22.53 -31.01 26.99
C GLY A 697 -21.64 -30.75 25.78
N TYR A 698 -20.33 -30.93 25.93
CA TYR A 698 -19.35 -30.81 24.83
C TYR A 698 -19.11 -32.16 24.16
N THR A 699 -19.08 -32.15 22.83
CA THR A 699 -18.59 -33.29 22.04
C THR A 699 -17.08 -33.17 21.87
N VAL A 700 -16.33 -34.15 22.35
CA VAL A 700 -14.88 -34.25 22.16
C VAL A 700 -14.59 -34.88 20.80
N ILE A 701 -13.82 -34.20 19.97
CA ILE A 701 -13.43 -34.67 18.63
C ILE A 701 -11.92 -34.85 18.47
N GLY A 702 -11.13 -34.38 19.43
CA GLY A 702 -9.69 -34.59 19.51
C GLY A 702 -9.23 -34.87 20.93
N TYR A 703 -8.30 -35.80 21.11
CA TYR A 703 -7.77 -36.19 22.42
C TYR A 703 -6.27 -36.46 22.40
N LEU A 704 -5.60 -36.21 23.53
CA LEU A 704 -4.17 -36.45 23.69
C LEU A 704 -3.83 -37.93 23.53
N SER A 705 -2.80 -38.27 22.75
CA SER A 705 -2.41 -39.66 22.48
C SER A 705 -2.02 -40.41 23.76
N SER A 706 -1.29 -39.73 24.66
CA SER A 706 -0.81 -40.34 25.90
C SER A 706 -1.85 -40.39 27.01
N ASN A 707 -2.92 -39.59 26.91
CA ASN A 707 -4.04 -39.62 27.84
C ASN A 707 -5.36 -39.24 27.12
N PRO A 708 -6.10 -40.23 26.59
CA PRO A 708 -7.35 -39.98 25.86
C PRO A 708 -8.49 -39.35 26.67
N GLU A 709 -8.36 -39.23 28.00
CA GLU A 709 -9.30 -38.48 28.85
C GLU A 709 -9.11 -36.96 28.71
N ILE A 710 -8.00 -36.50 28.11
CA ILE A 710 -7.70 -35.08 27.93
C ILE A 710 -8.12 -34.65 26.52
N ALA A 711 -9.17 -33.85 26.42
CA ALA A 711 -9.63 -33.31 25.15
C ALA A 711 -8.71 -32.18 24.67
N THR A 712 -8.31 -32.24 23.41
CA THR A 712 -7.57 -31.17 22.72
C THR A 712 -8.48 -30.32 21.85
N VAL A 713 -9.51 -30.94 21.27
CA VAL A 713 -10.50 -30.28 20.40
C VAL A 713 -11.90 -30.78 20.72
N GLY A 714 -12.85 -29.87 20.80
CA GLY A 714 -14.24 -30.19 21.07
C GLY A 714 -15.16 -29.02 20.75
N TYR A 715 -16.45 -29.32 20.66
CA TYR A 715 -17.45 -28.31 20.32
C TYR A 715 -18.75 -28.49 21.11
N LYS A 716 -19.50 -27.39 21.21
CA LYS A 716 -20.86 -27.31 21.73
C LYS A 716 -21.55 -26.13 21.07
N ASP A 717 -22.71 -26.36 20.46
CA ASP A 717 -23.42 -25.34 19.67
C ASP A 717 -22.45 -24.72 18.65
N LYS A 718 -22.25 -23.39 18.67
CA LYS A 718 -21.24 -22.69 17.83
C LYS A 718 -19.96 -22.31 18.59
N VAL A 719 -19.65 -22.99 19.69
CA VAL A 719 -18.36 -22.82 20.40
C VAL A 719 -17.47 -24.01 20.07
N VAL A 720 -16.33 -23.74 19.46
CA VAL A 720 -15.28 -24.74 19.19
C VAL A 720 -14.05 -24.35 20.00
N PHE A 721 -13.55 -25.27 20.83
CA PHE A 721 -12.27 -25.10 21.49
C PHE A 721 -11.17 -25.89 20.77
N TRP A 722 -9.98 -25.30 20.72
CA TRP A 722 -8.73 -25.90 20.27
C TRP A 722 -7.68 -25.58 21.32
N PHE A 723 -7.62 -26.35 22.40
CA PHE A 723 -6.78 -26.01 23.56
C PHE A 723 -5.28 -26.20 23.33
N SER A 724 -4.89 -26.75 22.19
CA SER A 724 -3.50 -26.74 21.75
C SER A 724 -3.10 -25.37 21.18
N ARG A 725 -1.80 -25.06 21.10
CA ARG A 725 -1.33 -23.85 20.42
C ARG A 725 -1.52 -24.02 18.91
N LEU A 726 -2.27 -23.15 18.25
CA LEU A 726 -2.51 -23.21 16.81
C LEU A 726 -1.42 -22.42 16.06
N GLY A 727 -0.91 -22.95 14.94
CA GLY A 727 -0.04 -22.20 14.03
C GLY A 727 1.46 -22.27 14.32
N TRP A 728 1.87 -22.66 15.52
CA TRP A 728 3.30 -22.93 15.81
C TRP A 728 3.88 -24.12 15.06
N ASP A 729 2.99 -24.88 14.47
CA ASP A 729 3.25 -26.10 13.72
C ASP A 729 3.89 -25.85 12.35
N VAL A 730 4.01 -24.59 11.92
CA VAL A 730 4.43 -24.23 10.55
C VAL A 730 5.78 -23.51 10.47
N GLY A 731 6.28 -22.96 11.58
CA GLY A 731 7.59 -22.28 11.59
C GLY A 731 8.77 -23.23 11.38
N ILE A 732 8.57 -24.55 11.48
CA ILE A 732 9.63 -25.54 11.33
C ILE A 732 9.14 -26.69 10.43
N LYS A 733 9.54 -26.68 9.15
CA LYS A 733 9.55 -27.89 8.30
C LYS A 733 10.24 -29.09 8.98
N ALA A 734 11.02 -28.89 10.04
CA ALA A 734 11.77 -29.94 10.73
C ALA A 734 10.98 -30.80 11.73
N LEU A 735 9.66 -30.65 11.95
CA LEU A 735 8.94 -31.41 13.01
C LEU A 735 7.62 -32.11 12.65
N ARG A 736 7.00 -31.88 11.48
CA ARG A 736 5.76 -32.58 11.04
C ARG A 736 5.92 -33.26 9.69
N THR A 737 5.09 -34.28 9.43
CA THR A 737 4.89 -34.81 8.08
C THR A 737 3.88 -33.96 7.30
N GLU A 738 3.99 -33.94 5.97
CA GLU A 738 3.04 -33.29 5.05
C GLU A 738 1.58 -33.68 5.36
N GLU A 739 1.34 -34.95 5.73
CA GLU A 739 0.02 -35.46 6.13
C GLU A 739 -0.55 -34.73 7.35
N GLN A 740 0.27 -34.45 8.37
CA GLN A 740 -0.17 -33.78 9.59
C GLN A 740 -0.46 -32.29 9.35
N PHE A 741 0.30 -31.65 8.47
CA PHE A 741 0.05 -30.28 8.05
C PHE A 741 -1.29 -30.17 7.30
N ASN A 742 -1.48 -31.00 6.27
CA ASN A 742 -2.72 -31.04 5.48
C ASN A 742 -3.95 -31.39 6.33
N THR A 743 -3.77 -32.22 7.36
CA THR A 743 -4.82 -32.56 8.32
C THR A 743 -5.35 -31.32 9.06
N VAL A 744 -4.47 -30.42 9.50
CA VAL A 744 -4.91 -29.18 10.17
C VAL A 744 -5.53 -28.21 9.18
N CYS A 745 -4.96 -28.05 7.97
CA CYS A 745 -5.57 -27.22 6.94
C CYS A 745 -7.00 -27.67 6.60
N GLN A 746 -7.24 -28.98 6.48
CA GLN A 746 -8.58 -29.51 6.25
C GLN A 746 -9.54 -29.23 7.41
N PHE A 747 -9.09 -29.35 8.67
CA PHE A 747 -9.90 -28.98 9.83
C PHE A 747 -10.33 -27.50 9.76
N LEU A 748 -9.41 -26.59 9.41
CA LEU A 748 -9.72 -25.16 9.32
C LEU A 748 -10.73 -24.85 8.21
N ARG A 749 -10.67 -25.55 7.07
CA ARG A 749 -11.69 -25.43 6.02
C ARG A 749 -13.06 -25.92 6.52
N ASN A 750 -13.08 -27.08 7.18
CA ASN A 750 -14.30 -27.59 7.80
C ASN A 750 -14.84 -26.65 8.90
N LEU A 751 -13.97 -25.90 9.59
CA LEU A 751 -14.35 -24.89 10.57
C LEU A 751 -15.12 -23.73 9.93
N TYR A 752 -14.72 -23.30 8.72
CA TYR A 752 -15.46 -22.30 7.95
C TYR A 752 -16.84 -22.81 7.57
N ASP A 753 -16.93 -24.04 7.04
CA ASP A 753 -18.20 -24.69 6.72
C ASP A 753 -19.11 -24.79 7.95
N PHE A 754 -18.55 -25.19 9.09
CA PHE A 754 -19.26 -25.30 10.37
C PHE A 754 -19.87 -23.96 10.81
N TYR A 755 -19.17 -22.85 10.59
CA TYR A 755 -19.68 -21.50 10.87
C TYR A 755 -20.50 -20.89 9.73
N SER A 756 -20.70 -21.63 8.62
CA SER A 756 -21.35 -21.13 7.41
C SER A 756 -20.66 -19.89 6.84
N VAL A 757 -19.32 -19.89 6.86
CA VAL A 757 -18.47 -18.89 6.22
C VAL A 757 -17.96 -19.47 4.91
N ASN A 758 -18.19 -18.77 3.79
CA ASN A 758 -17.73 -19.22 2.48
C ASN A 758 -16.23 -18.98 2.35
N HIS A 759 -15.46 -20.08 2.22
CA HIS A 759 -14.01 -20.02 2.04
C HIS A 759 -13.58 -19.86 0.56
N ASP A 760 -14.52 -19.84 -0.39
CA ASP A 760 -14.25 -19.77 -1.84
C ASP A 760 -14.57 -18.40 -2.49
N GLU A 761 -15.04 -17.42 -1.72
CA GLU A 761 -15.31 -16.06 -2.20
C GLU A 761 -14.01 -15.36 -2.66
N THR A 762 -14.09 -14.64 -3.79
CA THR A 762 -12.95 -13.97 -4.43
C THR A 762 -13.06 -12.46 -4.37
N GLU A 763 -11.91 -11.78 -4.34
CA GLU A 763 -11.87 -10.31 -4.36
C GLU A 763 -12.06 -9.77 -5.78
N GLN A 764 -12.84 -8.68 -5.91
CA GLN A 764 -13.21 -8.02 -7.16
C GLN A 764 -12.50 -6.67 -7.30
N PHE A 765 -12.04 -6.35 -8.52
CA PHE A 765 -11.68 -4.97 -8.90
C PHE A 765 -12.05 -4.71 -10.38
N GLU A 766 -12.19 -3.43 -10.73
CA GLU A 766 -12.39 -2.99 -12.12
C GLU A 766 -11.55 -1.74 -12.40
N ILE A 767 -10.71 -1.76 -13.44
CA ILE A 767 -9.93 -0.58 -13.85
C ILE A 767 -10.19 -0.32 -15.35
N ASN A 768 -10.70 0.87 -15.68
CA ASN A 768 -10.90 1.34 -17.06
C ASN A 768 -11.69 0.35 -17.97
N ASN A 769 -12.78 -0.24 -17.47
CA ASN A 769 -13.59 -1.28 -18.17
C ASN A 769 -12.85 -2.61 -18.43
N ILE A 770 -11.66 -2.78 -17.87
CA ILE A 770 -10.92 -4.05 -17.84
C ILE A 770 -11.09 -4.60 -16.42
N GLY A 771 -12.13 -5.42 -16.27
CA GLY A 771 -12.47 -6.09 -15.01
C GLY A 771 -11.64 -7.35 -14.82
N GLY A 772 -11.14 -7.55 -13.62
CA GLY A 772 -10.54 -8.81 -13.23
C GLY A 772 -10.68 -9.14 -11.75
N TRP A 773 -10.40 -10.40 -11.42
CA TRP A 773 -10.49 -10.94 -10.07
C TRP A 773 -9.17 -11.56 -9.69
N TYR A 774 -8.78 -11.62 -8.43
CA TYR A 774 -7.60 -12.40 -8.08
C TYR A 774 -7.71 -13.27 -6.85
N LYS A 775 -6.83 -14.27 -6.82
CA LYS A 775 -6.53 -15.08 -5.65
C LYS A 775 -5.01 -15.16 -5.50
N PHE A 776 -4.52 -14.84 -4.31
CA PHE A 776 -3.12 -15.03 -3.98
C PHE A 776 -2.88 -16.49 -3.57
N LEU A 777 -1.97 -17.17 -4.25
CA LEU A 777 -1.62 -18.55 -3.96
C LEU A 777 -0.11 -18.67 -3.78
N ARG A 778 0.30 -19.34 -2.70
CA ARG A 778 1.69 -19.73 -2.44
C ARG A 778 1.74 -21.17 -2.01
N THR A 779 2.72 -21.90 -2.52
CA THR A 779 2.86 -23.34 -2.26
C THR A 779 4.33 -23.62 -1.97
N GLU A 780 4.59 -24.24 -0.81
CA GLU A 780 5.96 -24.58 -0.40
C GLU A 780 6.49 -25.81 -1.14
N ASP A 781 5.58 -26.67 -1.60
CA ASP A 781 5.80 -27.79 -2.51
C ASP A 781 4.98 -27.55 -3.78
N PRO A 782 5.22 -28.27 -4.90
CA PRO A 782 4.41 -28.14 -6.09
C PRO A 782 2.94 -28.47 -5.77
N TYR A 783 2.06 -27.46 -5.83
CA TYR A 783 0.64 -27.72 -5.63
C TYR A 783 0.03 -28.13 -6.95
N TYR A 784 -0.58 -29.30 -6.91
CA TYR A 784 -1.45 -29.81 -7.96
C TYR A 784 -2.82 -30.04 -7.36
N GLY A 785 -3.78 -29.19 -7.70
CA GLY A 785 -5.14 -29.35 -7.21
C GLY A 785 -6.11 -28.33 -7.80
N PRO A 786 -7.42 -28.58 -7.59
CA PRO A 786 -8.46 -27.70 -8.05
C PRO A 786 -8.48 -26.44 -7.19
N ILE A 787 -8.41 -25.29 -7.85
CA ILE A 787 -8.83 -24.03 -7.25
C ILE A 787 -10.24 -23.69 -7.73
N SER A 788 -11.03 -23.14 -6.82
CA SER A 788 -12.36 -22.62 -7.14
C SER A 788 -12.46 -21.12 -6.89
N PHE A 789 -13.27 -20.47 -7.70
CA PHE A 789 -13.60 -19.04 -7.63
C PHE A 789 -15.12 -18.91 -7.62
N ASP A 790 -15.69 -18.43 -6.52
CA ASP A 790 -17.13 -18.15 -6.43
C ASP A 790 -17.46 -16.82 -7.11
N LEU A 791 -18.34 -16.86 -8.11
CA LEU A 791 -18.72 -15.70 -8.89
C LEU A 791 -20.04 -15.06 -8.43
N THR A 792 -20.70 -15.60 -7.40
CA THR A 792 -21.96 -15.00 -6.88
C THR A 792 -21.74 -13.65 -6.20
N CYS A 793 -20.51 -13.36 -5.78
CA CYS A 793 -20.14 -12.06 -5.25
C CYS A 793 -20.08 -10.96 -6.32
N LEU A 794 -20.18 -11.30 -7.62
CA LEU A 794 -20.03 -10.33 -8.70
C LEU A 794 -21.33 -9.61 -9.03
N GLU A 795 -21.29 -8.27 -8.98
CA GLU A 795 -22.46 -7.44 -9.33
C GLU A 795 -22.92 -7.64 -10.78
N ASP A 796 -22.01 -7.96 -11.71
CA ASP A 796 -22.29 -8.20 -13.13
C ASP A 796 -22.23 -9.69 -13.53
N TYR A 797 -22.30 -10.59 -12.54
CA TYR A 797 -22.25 -12.03 -12.76
C TYR A 797 -23.26 -12.48 -13.82
N ASN A 798 -22.79 -13.27 -14.79
CA ASN A 798 -23.68 -13.99 -15.69
C ASN A 798 -23.14 -15.40 -15.93
N PRO A 799 -23.91 -16.45 -15.60
CA PRO A 799 -23.50 -17.85 -15.79
C PRO A 799 -23.24 -18.22 -17.27
N SER A 800 -23.66 -17.38 -18.22
CA SER A 800 -23.46 -17.61 -19.65
C SER A 800 -22.09 -17.14 -20.16
N ASN A 801 -21.38 -16.29 -19.41
CA ASN A 801 -20.10 -15.73 -19.81
C ASN A 801 -18.97 -16.76 -19.69
N GLU A 802 -17.91 -16.54 -20.47
CA GLU A 802 -16.63 -17.23 -20.32
C GLU A 802 -15.64 -16.33 -19.60
N TYR A 803 -14.71 -16.95 -18.89
CA TYR A 803 -13.72 -16.28 -18.05
C TYR A 803 -12.35 -16.90 -18.29
N ILE A 804 -11.32 -16.06 -18.41
CA ILE A 804 -9.93 -16.48 -18.55
C ILE A 804 -9.26 -16.34 -17.20
N ILE A 805 -8.71 -17.43 -16.71
CA ILE A 805 -7.84 -17.47 -15.55
C ILE A 805 -6.41 -17.28 -16.04
N TYR A 806 -5.66 -16.36 -15.43
CA TYR A 806 -4.32 -15.97 -15.85
C TYR A 806 -3.37 -15.89 -14.66
N ASN A 807 -2.09 -16.16 -14.85
CA ASN A 807 -1.08 -15.85 -13.86
C ASN A 807 -0.43 -14.50 -14.19
N TRP A 808 -0.67 -13.48 -13.38
CA TRP A 808 -0.12 -12.15 -13.58
C TRP A 808 1.40 -12.09 -13.40
N SER A 809 1.99 -13.00 -12.61
CA SER A 809 3.43 -12.91 -12.28
C SER A 809 4.36 -13.22 -13.45
N ASN A 810 3.91 -14.06 -14.39
CA ASN A 810 4.66 -14.45 -15.59
C ASN A 810 3.91 -14.16 -16.88
N MET A 811 2.75 -13.53 -16.76
CA MET A 811 1.79 -13.36 -17.80
C MET A 811 1.50 -14.64 -18.60
N THR A 812 0.99 -15.69 -17.98
CA THR A 812 0.56 -16.89 -18.72
C THR A 812 -0.89 -17.26 -18.43
N PRO A 813 -1.69 -17.60 -19.46
CA PRO A 813 -3.04 -18.09 -19.25
C PRO A 813 -3.01 -19.47 -18.59
N VAL A 814 -3.99 -19.71 -17.72
CA VAL A 814 -4.16 -20.94 -16.95
C VAL A 814 -5.32 -21.74 -17.54
N ALA A 815 -6.49 -21.12 -17.70
CA ALA A 815 -7.67 -21.77 -18.24
C ALA A 815 -8.69 -20.77 -18.78
N LYS A 816 -9.57 -21.21 -19.69
CA LYS A 816 -10.78 -20.49 -20.10
C LYS A 816 -11.99 -21.34 -19.79
N LEU A 817 -12.89 -20.85 -18.94
CA LEU A 817 -13.94 -21.64 -18.32
C LEU A 817 -15.29 -20.93 -18.30
N LYS A 818 -16.35 -21.73 -18.20
CA LYS A 818 -17.69 -21.27 -17.83
C LYS A 818 -17.98 -21.62 -16.36
N PRO A 819 -18.82 -20.84 -15.68
CA PRO A 819 -19.25 -21.15 -14.33
C PRO A 819 -20.05 -22.45 -14.28
N VAL A 820 -19.81 -23.27 -13.26
CA VAL A 820 -20.62 -24.44 -12.90
C VAL A 820 -21.03 -24.26 -11.45
N GLU A 821 -22.33 -24.24 -11.17
CA GLU A 821 -22.87 -23.92 -9.83
C GLU A 821 -22.27 -22.63 -9.27
N ASP A 822 -22.27 -21.59 -10.12
CA ASP A 822 -21.74 -20.25 -9.83
C ASP A 822 -20.24 -20.18 -9.52
N LYS A 823 -19.48 -21.29 -9.70
CA LYS A 823 -18.04 -21.35 -9.47
C LYS A 823 -17.24 -21.61 -10.75
N LEU A 824 -16.04 -21.03 -10.87
CA LEU A 824 -15.01 -21.50 -11.81
C LEU A 824 -14.10 -22.46 -11.07
N ILE A 825 -13.90 -23.67 -11.62
CA ILE A 825 -13.01 -24.67 -11.01
C ILE A 825 -11.96 -25.04 -12.05
N THR A 826 -10.68 -24.83 -11.74
CA THR A 826 -9.57 -25.25 -12.59
C THR A 826 -8.51 -25.97 -11.79
N GLU A 827 -7.88 -26.96 -12.41
CA GLU A 827 -6.64 -27.52 -11.90
C GLU A 827 -5.51 -26.54 -12.18
N ILE A 828 -4.69 -26.26 -11.17
CA ILE A 828 -3.45 -25.52 -11.34
C ILE A 828 -2.26 -26.41 -11.00
N ASN A 829 -1.13 -26.12 -11.62
CA ASN A 829 0.15 -26.69 -11.28
C ASN A 829 1.09 -25.55 -10.91
N LEU A 830 1.16 -25.26 -9.61
CA LEU A 830 2.05 -24.24 -9.07
C LEU A 830 3.41 -24.88 -8.82
N LYS A 831 4.47 -24.29 -9.39
CA LYS A 831 5.85 -24.72 -9.17
C LYS A 831 6.40 -23.96 -7.97
N GLU A 832 7.31 -24.60 -7.23
CA GLU A 832 7.84 -24.13 -5.93
C GLU A 832 8.27 -22.65 -5.90
N LEU A 833 8.02 -22.01 -4.74
CA LEU A 833 8.64 -20.76 -4.25
C LEU A 833 8.36 -19.45 -5.01
N ILE A 834 7.35 -19.40 -5.89
CA ILE A 834 6.90 -18.15 -6.54
C ILE A 834 5.47 -17.86 -6.07
N PRO A 835 5.14 -16.64 -5.60
CA PRO A 835 3.78 -16.26 -5.35
C PRO A 835 3.05 -16.06 -6.67
N TYR A 836 1.85 -16.61 -6.73
CA TYR A 836 0.98 -16.52 -7.89
C TYR A 836 -0.11 -15.52 -7.59
N LEU A 837 -0.13 -14.43 -8.34
CA LEU A 837 -1.30 -13.57 -8.45
C LEU A 837 -2.14 -14.13 -9.59
N ILE A 838 -3.12 -14.96 -9.26
CA ILE A 838 -4.00 -15.54 -10.27
C ILE A 838 -5.13 -14.58 -10.53
N GLY A 839 -5.20 -14.07 -11.75
CA GLY A 839 -6.26 -13.25 -12.29
C GLY A 839 -7.40 -14.06 -12.86
N ILE A 840 -8.61 -13.50 -12.89
CA ILE A 840 -9.67 -13.90 -13.81
C ILE A 840 -10.05 -12.66 -14.61
N THR A 841 -10.28 -12.78 -15.91
CA THR A 841 -10.78 -11.71 -16.77
C THR A 841 -12.00 -12.22 -17.52
N LYS A 842 -13.05 -11.40 -17.59
CA LYS A 842 -14.27 -11.73 -18.34
C LYS A 842 -13.98 -11.67 -19.84
N CYS A 843 -14.37 -12.71 -20.57
CA CYS A 843 -14.23 -12.72 -22.03
C CYS A 843 -15.18 -11.68 -22.64
N SER A 844 -14.62 -10.70 -23.35
CA SER A 844 -15.39 -9.71 -24.10
C SER A 844 -15.86 -10.27 -25.46
N PRO A 845 -16.96 -9.75 -26.04
CA PRO A 845 -17.40 -10.13 -27.39
C PRO A 845 -16.44 -9.70 -28.52
N THR A 846 -15.49 -8.84 -28.20
CA THR A 846 -14.49 -8.27 -29.10
C THR A 846 -13.09 -8.52 -28.53
N PRO A 847 -12.04 -8.53 -29.37
CA PRO A 847 -10.67 -8.60 -28.89
C PRO A 847 -10.37 -7.50 -27.87
N SER A 848 -9.54 -7.81 -26.87
CA SER A 848 -9.29 -6.88 -25.77
C SER A 848 -7.97 -7.16 -25.06
N PHE A 849 -7.47 -6.13 -24.37
CA PHE A 849 -6.32 -6.23 -23.49
C PHE A 849 -6.63 -7.11 -22.27
N VAL A 850 -5.65 -7.91 -21.84
CA VAL A 850 -5.73 -8.76 -20.63
C VAL A 850 -4.75 -8.30 -19.56
N ALA A 851 -3.45 -8.23 -19.90
CA ALA A 851 -2.39 -7.92 -18.94
C ALA A 851 -1.15 -7.33 -19.63
N ALA A 852 -0.28 -6.66 -18.87
CA ALA A 852 1.00 -6.12 -19.34
C ALA A 852 2.15 -6.25 -18.33
N GLU A 853 3.36 -6.39 -18.84
CA GLU A 853 4.63 -6.36 -18.12
C GLU A 853 5.54 -5.32 -18.78
N TRP A 854 6.15 -4.43 -17.97
CA TRP A 854 6.98 -3.31 -18.43
C TRP A 854 6.27 -2.30 -19.35
N ALA A 855 4.94 -2.33 -19.37
CA ALA A 855 4.07 -1.43 -20.12
C ALA A 855 2.82 -1.12 -19.30
N VAL A 856 2.39 0.14 -19.30
CA VAL A 856 1.11 0.58 -18.72
C VAL A 856 0.08 0.65 -19.84
N PHE A 857 -1.08 0.04 -19.62
CA PHE A 857 -2.21 0.15 -20.53
C PHE A 857 -2.87 1.53 -20.36
N GLU A 858 -2.81 2.35 -21.40
CA GLU A 858 -3.44 3.67 -21.41
C GLU A 858 -4.88 3.56 -21.88
N GLU A 859 -5.07 3.02 -23.08
CA GLU A 859 -6.36 2.83 -23.71
C GLU A 859 -6.31 1.71 -24.78
N GLY A 860 -7.49 1.18 -25.09
CA GLY A 860 -7.68 0.17 -26.10
C GLY A 860 -8.99 0.43 -26.83
N GLU A 861 -8.93 0.47 -28.16
CA GLU A 861 -10.08 0.70 -29.02
C GLU A 861 -10.28 -0.48 -29.97
N TRP A 862 -11.49 -1.01 -29.99
CA TRP A 862 -11.91 -1.98 -30.98
C TRP A 862 -12.72 -1.28 -32.08
N ASN A 863 -12.20 -1.32 -33.30
CA ASN A 863 -12.89 -0.81 -34.49
C ASN A 863 -13.58 -1.96 -35.23
N GLU A 864 -14.90 -2.05 -35.07
CA GLU A 864 -15.73 -3.08 -35.72
C GLU A 864 -15.72 -3.01 -37.26
N ILE A 865 -15.49 -1.85 -37.85
CA ILE A 865 -15.55 -1.67 -39.31
C ILE A 865 -14.30 -2.24 -39.98
N ASN A 866 -13.15 -2.02 -39.34
CA ASN A 866 -11.85 -2.41 -39.85
C ASN A 866 -11.33 -3.73 -39.25
N ASP A 867 -12.09 -4.35 -38.34
CA ASP A 867 -11.66 -5.51 -37.55
C ASP A 867 -10.26 -5.28 -36.94
N LEU A 868 -10.07 -4.10 -36.33
CA LEU A 868 -8.79 -3.63 -35.81
C LEU A 868 -8.88 -3.37 -34.31
N LEU A 869 -7.97 -3.98 -33.55
CA LEU A 869 -7.71 -3.64 -32.15
C LEU A 869 -6.48 -2.73 -32.07
N THR A 870 -6.64 -1.54 -31.52
CA THR A 870 -5.54 -0.60 -31.24
C THR A 870 -5.35 -0.48 -29.75
N ILE A 871 -4.11 -0.63 -29.26
CA ILE A 871 -3.76 -0.52 -27.84
C ILE A 871 -2.62 0.47 -27.68
N ASN A 872 -2.87 1.51 -26.89
CA ASN A 872 -1.89 2.52 -26.55
C ASN A 872 -1.23 2.16 -25.22
N LEU A 873 0.10 2.17 -25.20
CA LEU A 873 0.91 1.74 -24.07
C LEU A 873 1.92 2.81 -23.69
N GLU A 874 2.05 3.10 -22.40
CA GLU A 874 3.24 3.75 -21.84
C GLU A 874 4.29 2.69 -21.54
N THR A 875 5.52 2.86 -22.02
CA THR A 875 6.57 1.84 -21.94
C THR A 875 7.90 2.40 -21.48
N LYS A 876 8.82 1.53 -21.07
CA LYS A 876 10.22 1.93 -20.86
C LYS A 876 11.02 1.75 -22.14
N LYS A 877 11.59 2.85 -22.65
CA LYS A 877 12.46 2.84 -23.83
C LYS A 877 13.53 1.74 -23.74
N ASN A 878 13.68 0.96 -24.81
CA ASN A 878 14.66 -0.12 -24.96
C ASN A 878 14.57 -1.22 -23.88
N THR A 879 13.44 -1.39 -23.20
CA THR A 879 13.21 -2.47 -22.24
C THR A 879 12.16 -3.42 -22.80
N ASN A 880 12.44 -4.73 -22.81
CA ASN A 880 11.47 -5.71 -23.31
C ASN A 880 10.19 -5.62 -22.47
N ALA A 881 9.06 -5.48 -23.16
CA ALA A 881 7.73 -5.46 -22.59
C ALA A 881 6.91 -6.61 -23.15
N LYS A 882 5.89 -7.02 -22.40
CA LYS A 882 4.94 -8.04 -22.83
C LYS A 882 3.51 -7.55 -22.66
N VAL A 883 2.64 -7.94 -23.58
CA VAL A 883 1.20 -7.68 -23.53
C VAL A 883 0.45 -8.96 -23.86
N ALA A 884 -0.55 -9.28 -23.04
CA ALA A 884 -1.46 -10.39 -23.24
C ALA A 884 -2.81 -9.87 -23.76
N ILE A 885 -3.31 -10.48 -24.83
CA ILE A 885 -4.52 -10.09 -25.55
C ILE A 885 -5.49 -11.26 -25.61
N TYR A 886 -6.78 -10.98 -25.45
CA TYR A 886 -7.85 -11.92 -25.73
C TYR A 886 -8.33 -11.74 -27.18
N LEU A 887 -8.41 -12.83 -27.96
CA LEU A 887 -8.70 -12.78 -29.40
C LEU A 887 -10.20 -12.87 -29.73
N SER A 888 -11.05 -13.26 -28.78
CA SER A 888 -12.49 -13.40 -29.00
C SER A 888 -12.84 -14.35 -30.16
N ASN A 889 -12.13 -15.48 -30.25
CA ASN A 889 -12.24 -16.53 -31.27
C ASN A 889 -12.03 -16.01 -32.70
N ARG A 890 -11.17 -14.99 -32.87
CA ARG A 890 -10.78 -14.49 -34.19
C ARG A 890 -9.41 -15.02 -34.56
N ASP A 891 -9.35 -15.66 -35.72
CA ASP A 891 -8.13 -16.15 -36.33
C ASP A 891 -7.63 -15.17 -37.42
N ASN A 892 -6.48 -15.49 -38.04
CA ASN A 892 -5.91 -14.75 -39.18
C ASN A 892 -5.70 -13.26 -38.89
N TYR A 893 -4.77 -12.97 -37.99
CA TYR A 893 -4.41 -11.61 -37.63
C TYR A 893 -3.02 -11.21 -38.13
N THR A 894 -2.83 -9.91 -38.35
CA THR A 894 -1.53 -9.27 -38.54
C THR A 894 -1.29 -8.29 -37.40
N ILE A 895 -0.08 -8.30 -36.85
CA ILE A 895 0.30 -7.46 -35.72
C ILE A 895 1.33 -6.45 -36.19
N SER A 896 1.02 -5.17 -36.00
CA SER A 896 1.96 -4.06 -36.16
C SER A 896 2.24 -3.43 -34.80
N LEU A 897 3.46 -2.92 -34.65
CA LEU A 897 3.89 -2.15 -33.50
C LEU A 897 4.49 -0.85 -34.00
N ASP A 898 3.83 0.26 -33.71
CA ASP A 898 4.45 1.57 -33.90
C ASP A 898 5.45 1.83 -32.77
N ASN A 899 6.56 2.47 -33.13
CA ASN A 899 7.66 2.81 -32.21
C ASN A 899 8.27 1.62 -31.45
N GLY A 900 8.47 0.47 -32.11
CA GLY A 900 9.16 -0.65 -31.49
C GLY A 900 9.54 -1.77 -32.45
N THR A 901 9.93 -2.92 -31.88
CA THR A 901 10.18 -4.16 -32.60
C THR A 901 9.56 -5.33 -31.85
N ILE A 902 8.72 -6.10 -32.54
CA ILE A 902 8.15 -7.34 -31.99
C ILE A 902 9.27 -8.39 -31.91
N LEU A 903 9.41 -9.02 -30.75
CA LEU A 903 10.44 -10.01 -30.46
C LEU A 903 9.89 -11.43 -30.53
N SER A 904 8.72 -11.66 -29.94
CA SER A 904 8.06 -12.96 -29.97
C SER A 904 6.54 -12.82 -29.88
N ILE A 905 5.84 -13.78 -30.46
CA ILE A 905 4.38 -13.89 -30.42
C ILE A 905 4.08 -15.34 -30.07
N VAL A 906 3.34 -15.56 -28.99
CA VAL A 906 2.96 -16.88 -28.50
C VAL A 906 1.43 -16.92 -28.40
N GLU A 907 0.81 -17.72 -29.26
CA GLU A 907 -0.63 -17.97 -29.24
C GLU A 907 -0.95 -19.17 -28.36
N ASP A 908 -1.96 -19.02 -27.50
CA ASP A 908 -2.56 -20.11 -26.73
C ASP A 908 -4.01 -20.34 -27.19
N ASN A 909 -4.15 -21.34 -28.07
CA ASN A 909 -5.44 -21.78 -28.59
C ASN A 909 -6.40 -22.30 -27.50
N PHE A 910 -5.90 -22.75 -26.34
CA PHE A 910 -6.76 -23.27 -25.28
C PHE A 910 -7.52 -22.16 -24.58
N THR A 911 -6.86 -21.02 -24.39
CA THR A 911 -7.46 -19.85 -23.74
C THR A 911 -7.85 -18.75 -24.71
N ASP A 912 -7.58 -18.92 -26.01
CA ASP A 912 -7.90 -17.95 -27.07
C ASP A 912 -7.21 -16.60 -26.78
N THR A 913 -5.94 -16.69 -26.35
CA THR A 913 -5.10 -15.55 -25.98
C THR A 913 -3.80 -15.51 -26.77
N LEU A 914 -3.22 -14.31 -26.81
CA LEU A 914 -1.97 -14.01 -27.49
C LEU A 914 -1.04 -13.26 -26.53
N LEU A 915 0.18 -13.78 -26.33
CA LEU A 915 1.25 -13.10 -25.61
C LEU A 915 2.25 -12.52 -26.61
N ILE A 916 2.37 -11.20 -26.64
CA ILE A 916 3.27 -10.47 -27.53
C ILE A 916 4.39 -9.89 -26.70
N GLU A 917 5.63 -10.29 -26.97
CA GLU A 917 6.83 -9.66 -26.44
C GLU A 917 7.40 -8.69 -27.47
N PHE A 918 7.72 -7.48 -27.04
CA PHE A 918 8.29 -6.46 -27.91
C PHE A 918 9.29 -5.57 -27.17
N GLN A 919 10.12 -4.86 -27.94
CA GLN A 919 11.01 -3.83 -27.43
C GLN A 919 10.60 -2.48 -28.02
N PRO A 920 10.20 -1.50 -27.19
CA PRO A 920 9.81 -0.18 -27.66
C PRO A 920 11.05 0.71 -27.88
N ASN A 921 11.00 1.53 -28.92
CA ASN A 921 12.00 2.55 -29.27
C ASN A 921 11.81 3.85 -28.48
N ASN A 922 10.63 4.06 -27.88
CA ASN A 922 10.27 5.26 -27.13
C ASN A 922 9.47 4.90 -25.86
N THR A 923 8.95 5.93 -25.18
CA THR A 923 8.10 5.84 -23.97
C THR A 923 6.63 5.60 -24.28
N GLN A 924 6.25 5.67 -25.55
CA GLN A 924 4.93 5.32 -26.04
C GLN A 924 5.08 4.29 -27.15
N ALA A 925 4.21 3.29 -27.13
CA ALA A 925 4.10 2.27 -28.16
C ALA A 925 2.63 2.05 -28.48
N VAL A 926 2.33 1.84 -29.76
CA VAL A 926 0.97 1.54 -30.22
C VAL A 926 0.99 0.15 -30.84
N LEU A 927 0.24 -0.76 -30.25
CA LEU A 927 0.08 -2.11 -30.75
C LEU A 927 -1.23 -2.20 -31.54
N GLU A 928 -1.15 -2.65 -32.78
CA GLU A 928 -2.29 -2.80 -33.67
C GLU A 928 -2.42 -4.27 -34.08
N ILE A 929 -3.63 -4.81 -33.96
CA ILE A 929 -3.94 -6.19 -34.33
C ILE A 929 -5.12 -6.15 -35.29
N LEU A 930 -4.82 -6.35 -36.57
CA LEU A 930 -5.79 -6.40 -37.66
C LEU A 930 -6.23 -7.84 -37.88
N PHE A 931 -7.53 -8.12 -37.88
CA PHE A 931 -8.09 -9.44 -38.15
C PHE A 931 -8.65 -9.51 -39.58
N GLY A 932 -8.24 -10.51 -40.38
CA GLY A 932 -8.65 -10.70 -41.78
C GLY A 932 -7.54 -10.45 -42.83
N GLU A 933 -7.87 -10.64 -44.12
CA GLU A 933 -6.96 -10.31 -45.24
C GLU A 933 -6.94 -8.79 -45.47
N GLU A 934 -5.78 -8.21 -45.83
CA GLU A 934 -5.70 -6.82 -46.27
C GLU A 934 -6.75 -6.56 -47.36
N ILE A 935 -7.61 -5.56 -47.16
CA ILE A 935 -8.55 -5.11 -48.19
C ILE A 935 -7.72 -4.50 -49.33
N GLU A 936 -7.50 -5.26 -50.41
CA GLU A 936 -7.03 -4.71 -51.68
C GLU A 936 -8.11 -3.76 -52.22
N ASP A 937 -7.82 -2.46 -52.23
CA ASP A 937 -8.68 -1.44 -52.83
C ASP A 937 -7.99 -0.83 -54.05
N ASP A 938 -8.59 -1.08 -55.22
CA ASP A 938 -8.16 -0.53 -56.52
C ASP A 938 -9.10 0.57 -57.03
N THR A 939 -10.13 0.92 -56.26
CA THR A 939 -11.12 1.93 -56.64
C THR A 939 -10.77 3.30 -56.05
N PRO A 940 -10.81 4.38 -56.86
CA PRO A 940 -10.62 5.73 -56.32
C PRO A 940 -11.82 6.22 -55.49
N PRO A 941 -11.60 7.12 -54.50
CA PRO A 941 -12.67 7.67 -53.68
C PRO A 941 -13.64 8.53 -54.50
N ASP A 942 -14.91 8.60 -54.08
CA ASP A 942 -15.88 9.54 -54.64
C ASP A 942 -15.64 10.94 -54.09
N LEU A 943 -15.53 11.96 -54.96
CA LEU A 943 -15.31 13.36 -54.56
C LEU A 943 -16.26 14.32 -55.29
N LYS A 944 -16.83 15.27 -54.54
CA LYS A 944 -17.59 16.40 -55.11
C LYS A 944 -17.48 17.67 -54.30
N ILE A 945 -17.10 18.78 -54.94
CA ILE A 945 -17.18 20.13 -54.37
C ILE A 945 -18.67 20.49 -54.21
N LYS A 946 -19.08 20.73 -52.96
CA LYS A 946 -20.45 21.14 -52.59
C LYS A 946 -20.58 22.64 -52.44
N ARG A 947 -19.48 23.38 -52.25
CA ARG A 947 -19.45 24.83 -52.13
C ARG A 947 -18.11 25.38 -52.64
N PRO A 948 -18.08 26.44 -53.46
CA PRO A 948 -19.23 27.22 -53.93
C PRO A 948 -20.08 26.51 -54.98
N LEU A 949 -21.38 26.83 -55.00
CA LEU A 949 -22.30 26.53 -56.10
C LEU A 949 -22.47 27.79 -56.97
N LYS A 950 -23.27 27.72 -58.05
CA LYS A 950 -23.47 28.80 -59.03
C LYS A 950 -24.29 29.99 -58.47
N TYR A 951 -23.76 30.65 -57.44
CA TYR A 951 -24.36 31.74 -56.67
C TYR A 951 -23.40 32.93 -56.53
N LEU A 952 -23.98 34.09 -56.26
CA LEU A 952 -23.29 35.24 -55.70
C LEU A 952 -23.13 35.03 -54.20
N TYR A 953 -21.88 35.02 -53.74
CA TYR A 953 -21.50 34.96 -52.33
C TYR A 953 -21.00 36.34 -51.89
N ILE A 954 -21.49 36.85 -50.75
CA ILE A 954 -20.96 38.05 -50.09
C ILE A 954 -20.61 37.69 -48.65
N PHE A 955 -19.33 37.78 -48.29
CA PHE A 955 -18.79 37.39 -46.97
C PHE A 955 -19.31 36.03 -46.49
N ASP A 956 -19.14 35.02 -47.35
CA ASP A 956 -19.59 33.64 -47.12
C ASP A 956 -21.12 33.47 -46.98
N ARG A 957 -21.93 34.41 -47.47
CA ARG A 957 -23.39 34.25 -47.55
C ARG A 957 -23.85 34.11 -48.98
N GLU A 958 -24.63 33.06 -49.26
CA GLU A 958 -25.34 32.89 -50.53
C GLU A 958 -26.42 33.96 -50.68
N ILE A 959 -26.33 34.79 -51.71
CA ILE A 959 -27.25 35.92 -51.93
C ILE A 959 -28.28 35.58 -52.99
N MET A 960 -27.84 35.13 -54.17
CA MET A 960 -28.72 34.76 -55.28
C MET A 960 -27.97 33.91 -56.32
N PRO A 961 -28.65 33.05 -57.10
CA PRO A 961 -28.03 32.32 -58.21
C PRO A 961 -27.42 33.26 -59.25
N THR A 962 -26.31 32.86 -59.87
CA THR A 962 -25.70 33.63 -60.97
C THR A 962 -26.34 33.26 -62.31
N ILE A 963 -26.65 34.26 -63.14
CA ILE A 963 -27.26 34.07 -64.46
C ILE A 963 -26.26 33.64 -65.55
N PHE A 964 -24.96 33.72 -65.26
CA PHE A 964 -23.87 33.41 -66.21
C PHE A 964 -23.19 32.06 -65.95
N GLY A 965 -23.58 31.34 -64.89
CA GLY A 965 -23.19 29.94 -64.67
C GLY A 965 -21.94 29.71 -63.82
N ASP A 966 -21.11 30.72 -63.56
CA ASP A 966 -19.96 30.65 -62.64
C ASP A 966 -20.31 31.29 -61.28
N PRO A 967 -19.80 30.79 -60.14
CA PRO A 967 -19.93 31.45 -58.84
C PRO A 967 -19.22 32.81 -58.83
N ILE A 968 -19.83 33.81 -58.16
CA ILE A 968 -19.21 35.13 -57.96
C ILE A 968 -19.02 35.35 -56.46
N ILE A 969 -17.82 35.73 -56.01
CA ILE A 969 -17.45 35.75 -54.60
C ILE A 969 -16.90 37.14 -54.22
N LEU A 970 -17.52 37.79 -53.24
CA LEU A 970 -17.04 39.04 -52.63
C LEU A 970 -16.65 38.75 -51.17
N GLY A 971 -15.37 38.94 -50.83
CA GLY A 971 -14.83 38.63 -49.50
C GLY A 971 -14.56 37.14 -49.27
N LYS A 972 -14.55 36.71 -47.99
CA LYS A 972 -14.22 35.32 -47.60
C LYS A 972 -15.26 34.30 -48.09
N ILE A 973 -14.83 33.07 -48.34
CA ILE A 973 -15.72 31.93 -48.63
C ILE A 973 -15.21 30.64 -48.01
N THR A 974 -16.11 29.81 -47.50
CA THR A 974 -15.82 28.43 -47.08
C THR A 974 -16.11 27.48 -48.24
N ILE A 975 -15.08 26.79 -48.69
CA ILE A 975 -15.12 25.72 -49.68
C ILE A 975 -15.42 24.42 -48.94
N LYS A 976 -16.35 23.62 -49.47
CA LYS A 976 -16.74 22.34 -48.87
C LYS A 976 -16.66 21.25 -49.92
N ALA A 977 -16.01 20.14 -49.59
CA ALA A 977 -15.98 18.93 -50.40
C ALA A 977 -16.69 17.80 -49.66
N ASN A 978 -17.42 16.97 -50.41
CA ASN A 978 -17.92 15.70 -49.92
C ASN A 978 -17.08 14.60 -50.54
N ALA A 979 -16.30 13.91 -49.73
CA ALA A 979 -15.48 12.78 -50.15
C ALA A 979 -15.89 11.53 -49.36
N MET A 980 -15.92 10.37 -50.02
CA MET A 980 -16.27 9.10 -49.42
C MET A 980 -15.61 7.96 -50.18
N ASP A 981 -15.08 6.99 -49.45
CA ASP A 981 -14.68 5.71 -49.99
C ASP A 981 -15.37 4.60 -49.19
N ASN A 982 -15.91 3.60 -49.88
CA ASN A 982 -16.70 2.53 -49.25
C ASN A 982 -15.90 1.24 -49.02
N GLN A 983 -14.63 1.19 -49.43
CA GLN A 983 -13.77 0.01 -49.33
C GLN A 983 -12.61 0.23 -48.35
N SER A 984 -11.77 1.24 -48.58
CA SER A 984 -10.59 1.53 -47.74
C SER A 984 -10.73 2.76 -46.85
N GLY A 985 -11.79 3.55 -47.03
CA GLY A 985 -12.04 4.76 -46.25
C GLY A 985 -11.15 5.93 -46.68
N MET A 986 -11.39 7.11 -46.10
CA MET A 986 -10.75 8.36 -46.50
C MET A 986 -9.50 8.67 -45.66
N ASP A 987 -8.40 9.07 -46.31
CA ASP A 987 -7.20 9.62 -45.64
C ASP A 987 -7.31 11.15 -45.49
N LYS A 988 -7.48 11.88 -46.61
CA LYS A 988 -7.49 13.34 -46.60
C LYS A 988 -8.12 13.98 -47.84
N VAL A 989 -8.45 15.27 -47.75
CA VAL A 989 -8.82 16.12 -48.89
C VAL A 989 -7.95 17.37 -48.94
N GLU A 990 -7.28 17.56 -50.06
CA GLU A 990 -6.45 18.71 -50.35
C GLU A 990 -7.20 19.75 -51.20
N PHE A 991 -7.08 21.03 -50.85
CA PHE A 991 -7.72 22.14 -51.55
C PHE A 991 -6.69 23.07 -52.20
N TYR A 992 -6.93 23.43 -53.46
CA TYR A 992 -6.05 24.19 -54.32
C TYR A 992 -6.77 25.41 -54.91
N ILE A 993 -6.02 26.50 -55.12
CA ILE A 993 -6.41 27.65 -55.95
C ILE A 993 -5.38 27.82 -57.05
N ASP A 994 -5.82 27.78 -58.32
CA ASP A 994 -4.96 27.90 -59.50
C ASP A 994 -3.73 26.97 -59.42
N ASP A 995 -3.98 25.69 -59.10
CA ASP A 995 -2.98 24.62 -58.93
C ASP A 995 -1.98 24.83 -57.76
N VAL A 996 -2.20 25.82 -56.89
CA VAL A 996 -1.42 26.02 -55.67
C VAL A 996 -2.15 25.44 -54.46
N LEU A 997 -1.53 24.47 -53.76
CA LEU A 997 -2.06 23.87 -52.54
C LEU A 997 -2.27 24.93 -51.45
N LYS A 998 -3.45 24.94 -50.83
CA LYS A 998 -3.84 25.90 -49.79
C LYS A 998 -4.20 25.25 -48.46
N SER A 999 -4.76 24.04 -48.48
CA SER A 999 -5.17 23.34 -47.27
C SER A 999 -5.14 21.84 -47.49
N ASN A 1000 -4.86 21.11 -46.41
CA ASN A 1000 -5.02 19.66 -46.31
C ASN A 1000 -5.95 19.42 -45.11
N ASP A 1001 -7.05 18.71 -45.31
CA ASP A 1001 -8.06 18.44 -44.29
C ASP A 1001 -8.25 16.93 -44.14
N THR A 1002 -7.99 16.39 -42.94
CA THR A 1002 -8.02 14.95 -42.63
C THR A 1002 -9.35 14.52 -41.99
N GLU A 1003 -10.24 15.47 -41.65
CA GLU A 1003 -11.47 15.16 -40.92
C GLU A 1003 -12.72 15.57 -41.72
N SER A 1004 -13.72 14.67 -41.78
CA SER A 1004 -15.02 15.00 -42.37
C SER A 1004 -15.88 15.80 -41.37
N PRO A 1005 -16.54 16.90 -41.76
CA PRO A 1005 -16.74 17.37 -43.13
C PRO A 1005 -15.57 18.20 -43.70
N TYR A 1006 -15.01 17.76 -44.83
CA TYR A 1006 -13.86 18.39 -45.46
C TYR A 1006 -14.16 19.82 -45.94
N GLN A 1007 -13.49 20.80 -45.36
CA GLN A 1007 -13.71 22.20 -45.64
C GLN A 1007 -12.49 23.09 -45.45
N TRP A 1008 -12.41 24.14 -46.26
CA TRP A 1008 -11.37 25.15 -46.14
C TRP A 1008 -11.93 26.55 -46.36
N THR A 1009 -11.55 27.52 -45.52
CA THR A 1009 -11.98 28.91 -45.68
C THR A 1009 -10.95 29.74 -46.44
N TRP A 1010 -11.31 30.15 -47.65
CA TRP A 1010 -10.50 31.04 -48.47
C TRP A 1010 -10.73 32.51 -48.08
N ASN A 1011 -9.73 33.12 -47.44
CA ASN A 1011 -9.77 34.51 -46.92
C ASN A 1011 -8.65 35.43 -47.46
N GLY A 1012 -7.80 34.95 -48.38
CA GLY A 1012 -6.73 35.76 -48.98
C GLY A 1012 -7.25 36.63 -50.14
N PHE A 1013 -6.68 37.82 -50.38
CA PHE A 1013 -7.08 38.70 -51.50
C PHE A 1013 -6.81 38.06 -52.86
N ALA A 1014 -7.81 38.04 -53.75
CA ALA A 1014 -7.64 37.61 -55.13
C ALA A 1014 -8.73 38.25 -56.02
N GLU A 1015 -8.35 38.80 -57.18
CA GLU A 1015 -9.24 39.47 -58.12
C GLU A 1015 -9.18 38.79 -59.48
N GLY A 1016 -10.34 38.44 -60.04
CA GLY A 1016 -10.44 37.79 -61.33
C GLY A 1016 -10.94 36.35 -61.25
N LYS A 1017 -10.74 35.60 -62.33
CA LYS A 1017 -11.20 34.21 -62.44
C LYS A 1017 -10.16 33.28 -61.83
N HIS A 1018 -10.60 32.36 -60.99
CA HIS A 1018 -9.75 31.39 -60.31
C HIS A 1018 -10.39 30.00 -60.39
N THR A 1019 -9.57 28.96 -60.45
CA THR A 1019 -10.03 27.57 -60.36
C THR A 1019 -9.81 27.06 -58.94
N ILE A 1020 -10.90 26.66 -58.27
CA ILE A 1020 -10.85 25.91 -57.02
C ILE A 1020 -10.78 24.43 -57.39
N LYS A 1021 -9.80 23.70 -56.88
CA LYS A 1021 -9.65 22.25 -57.09
C LYS A 1021 -9.55 21.54 -55.75
N ALA A 1022 -10.25 20.42 -55.61
CA ALA A 1022 -10.14 19.52 -54.47
C ALA A 1022 -9.58 18.17 -54.95
N ILE A 1023 -8.71 17.55 -54.15
CA ILE A 1023 -8.19 16.20 -54.39
C ILE A 1023 -8.38 15.37 -53.13
N ALA A 1024 -9.11 14.25 -53.25
CA ALA A 1024 -9.36 13.28 -52.19
C ALA A 1024 -8.37 12.13 -52.30
N TYR A 1025 -7.89 11.63 -51.16
CA TYR A 1025 -7.04 10.45 -51.04
C TYR A 1025 -7.71 9.44 -50.11
N ASP A 1026 -7.70 8.17 -50.49
CA ASP A 1026 -8.06 7.05 -49.60
C ASP A 1026 -6.83 6.54 -48.84
N THR A 1027 -7.05 5.62 -47.90
CA THR A 1027 -5.98 5.03 -47.07
C THR A 1027 -5.04 4.09 -47.83
N LYS A 1028 -5.38 3.69 -49.06
CA LYS A 1028 -4.54 2.87 -49.97
C LYS A 1028 -3.84 3.70 -51.05
N GLY A 1029 -3.94 5.02 -50.97
CA GLY A 1029 -3.24 5.97 -51.83
C GLY A 1029 -3.84 6.17 -53.23
N LYS A 1030 -5.10 5.74 -53.50
CA LYS A 1030 -5.80 6.19 -54.71
C LYS A 1030 -6.36 7.59 -54.48
N SER A 1031 -6.68 8.26 -55.58
CA SER A 1031 -7.14 9.65 -55.52
C SER A 1031 -8.15 10.01 -56.58
N ALA A 1032 -9.02 10.95 -56.24
CA ALA A 1032 -9.97 11.58 -57.14
C ALA A 1032 -9.89 13.10 -57.04
N SER A 1033 -10.24 13.81 -58.11
CA SER A 1033 -10.17 15.28 -58.16
C SER A 1033 -11.44 15.88 -58.74
N ASP A 1034 -11.87 17.02 -58.19
CA ASP A 1034 -12.99 17.83 -58.70
C ASP A 1034 -12.57 19.31 -58.73
N ASP A 1035 -13.09 20.08 -59.69
CA ASP A 1035 -12.72 21.49 -59.86
C ASP A 1035 -13.90 22.38 -60.29
N ILE A 1036 -13.85 23.66 -59.90
CA ILE A 1036 -14.84 24.66 -60.24
C ILE A 1036 -14.19 26.03 -60.51
N LEU A 1037 -14.55 26.65 -61.62
CA LEU A 1037 -14.17 28.02 -61.96
C LEU A 1037 -15.03 29.03 -61.21
N VAL A 1038 -14.42 30.01 -60.56
CA VAL A 1038 -15.11 31.08 -59.81
C VAL A 1038 -14.60 32.46 -60.21
N TRP A 1039 -15.44 33.49 -60.07
CA TRP A 1039 -15.03 34.88 -60.24
C TRP A 1039 -14.99 35.60 -58.89
N ARG A 1040 -13.83 36.14 -58.51
CA ARG A 1040 -13.65 36.81 -57.23
C ARG A 1040 -13.43 38.31 -57.40
N VAL A 1041 -14.10 39.09 -56.54
CA VAL A 1041 -14.11 40.55 -56.58
C VAL A 1041 -13.78 41.06 -55.16
N PHE A 1042 -12.51 41.41 -54.95
CA PHE A 1042 -11.85 41.81 -53.70
C PHE A 1042 -11.66 40.70 -52.64
#